data_AF-A0A3A1XRZ4-F1
#
_entry.id   AF-A0A3A1XRZ4-F1
#
_cell.length_a   1.000
_cell.length_b   1.000
_cell.length_c   1.000
_cell.angle_alpha   90.00
_cell.angle_beta   90.00
_cell.angle_gamma   90.00
#
_symmetry.space_group_name_H-M   'P 1'
#
loop_
_entity.id
_entity.type
_entity.pdbx_description
1 polymer ?
#
loop_
_entity_poly.entity_id
_entity_poly.type
_entity_poly.pdbx_seq_one_letter_code
_entity_poly.pdbx_strand_id
1 'polypeptide(L)'
;DITEQEANGLTGRIENAKDLREVEGILEEAELKKAKKDAESEVDKLTNLNKAQKDALKAEIDDIETDPTNENMKTIEKVKTAITAVVTKAKELDGKMKSLKDLVTLVNGQKSTLTAKPDYKDNKKTAFDSALKAAEDLVKTDSAENKTADEVDNIKNALEKAVKDLGGKTVDKSALQELINGDTGFKKTIVYINADKSKQTTYDKAITDGKSVLTDANATVERVTQAVNAINSAKAALDGKVNTTELEQKVSEAKKLKKSTNPQSAGDAKYENASEAKKSAFDTALQQAESALTEAKSDQSQKSPEQKQQAVNDALTALTKAVQNLDGNDVSKLQTAIANAKAKQQEVVYKNGTAVKKKALDDALKTAEDLVKTPHGHTDSEISTALNNLNTAISGLDGMVNTAELQTAVDNAKKLTGVTTPKSQDAYKYENASEAKKSAFDKALQQAESAITEAKNAKSTKTPEQKQQAVNTALTALTKAVNELDGNDKSQLVAKLAEAKGKKNDASYKNASAAKQAALDNAITSAESIVKKAGATEKEISDATSALNNAVTGLDGHDTSALQAAVTAAESKKKTVAYMNASDTKKTAFDNAVAAAQAILDSPKGKTEQEISDAKTQLETASNALDGTVDTSKLQVEVNKADSLKKSVQYTNAVQDKKSAYDTALTAAESALADAKNAQSANTPEQ
;
A
#
# COMPACT_ATOMS: atom_id res chain seq x y z
N ASP A 1 -61.24 47.99 -40.10
CA ASP A 1 -60.10 48.40 -40.95
C ASP A 1 -60.04 47.65 -42.27
N ILE A 2 -60.25 46.33 -42.37
CA ILE A 2 -60.55 45.67 -43.67
C ILE A 2 -62.01 45.93 -44.11
N THR A 3 -62.34 45.73 -45.38
CA THR A 3 -63.73 45.90 -45.88
C THR A 3 -64.66 44.81 -45.33
N GLU A 4 -65.96 45.09 -45.25
CA GLU A 4 -66.97 44.11 -44.79
C GLU A 4 -66.99 42.85 -45.66
N GLN A 5 -66.75 43.01 -46.96
CA GLN A 5 -66.65 41.90 -47.91
C GLN A 5 -65.40 41.03 -47.66
N GLU A 6 -64.25 41.63 -47.38
CA GLU A 6 -63.02 40.90 -47.02
C GLU A 6 -63.15 40.21 -45.66
N ALA A 7 -63.75 40.87 -44.67
CA ALA A 7 -63.99 40.31 -43.35
C ALA A 7 -64.93 39.09 -43.42
N ASN A 8 -66.01 39.19 -44.20
CA ASN A 8 -66.93 38.08 -44.43
C ASN A 8 -66.24 36.92 -45.18
N GLY A 9 -65.38 37.21 -46.15
CA GLY A 9 -64.59 36.20 -46.86
C GLY A 9 -63.58 35.47 -45.98
N LEU A 10 -62.89 36.18 -45.09
CA LEU A 10 -61.96 35.58 -44.12
C LEU A 10 -62.70 34.77 -43.05
N THR A 11 -63.83 35.27 -42.55
CA THR A 11 -64.68 34.55 -41.56
C THR A 11 -65.21 33.24 -42.12
N GLY A 12 -65.72 33.25 -43.36
CA GLY A 12 -66.15 32.03 -44.04
C GLY A 12 -65.02 31.03 -44.27
N ARG A 13 -63.77 31.48 -44.45
CA ARG A 13 -62.60 30.58 -44.55
C ARG A 13 -62.21 30.00 -43.19
N ILE A 14 -62.31 30.77 -42.10
CA ILE A 14 -62.06 30.30 -40.72
C ILE A 14 -63.08 29.22 -40.34
N GLU A 15 -64.36 29.42 -40.65
CA GLU A 15 -65.42 28.44 -40.37
C GLU A 15 -65.23 27.11 -41.10
N ASN A 16 -64.53 27.11 -42.23
CA ASN A 16 -64.25 25.94 -43.06
C ASN A 16 -62.83 25.36 -42.87
N ALA A 17 -62.03 25.92 -41.97
CA ALA A 17 -60.66 25.47 -41.71
C ALA A 17 -60.65 24.08 -41.03
N LYS A 18 -59.74 23.21 -41.47
CA LYS A 18 -59.67 21.80 -41.04
C LYS A 18 -58.80 21.58 -39.82
N ASP A 19 -57.90 22.51 -39.51
CA ASP A 19 -57.06 22.50 -38.33
C ASP A 19 -56.68 23.90 -37.83
N LEU A 20 -56.01 23.95 -36.68
CA LEU A 20 -55.61 25.20 -36.06
C LEU A 20 -54.59 26.00 -36.89
N ARG A 21 -53.74 25.32 -37.69
CA ARG A 21 -52.72 25.97 -38.52
C ARG A 21 -53.35 26.68 -39.70
N GLU A 22 -54.41 26.11 -40.28
CA GLU A 22 -55.20 26.79 -41.31
C GLU A 22 -55.87 28.05 -40.76
N VAL A 23 -56.39 28.01 -39.52
CA VAL A 23 -56.96 29.20 -38.85
C VAL A 23 -55.89 30.26 -38.58
N GLU A 24 -54.72 29.86 -38.08
CA GLU A 24 -53.57 30.75 -37.86
C GLU A 24 -53.15 31.44 -39.17
N GLY A 25 -53.00 30.69 -40.27
CA GLY A 25 -52.65 31.25 -41.58
C GLY A 25 -53.67 32.26 -42.12
N ILE A 26 -54.97 32.05 -41.85
CA ILE A 26 -56.02 33.00 -42.26
C ILE A 26 -55.99 34.28 -41.41
N LEU A 27 -55.69 34.17 -40.11
CA LEU A 27 -55.51 35.33 -39.24
C LEU A 27 -54.28 36.15 -39.64
N GLU A 28 -53.19 35.48 -40.00
CA GLU A 28 -51.98 36.12 -40.52
C GLU A 28 -52.24 36.88 -41.83
N GLU A 29 -53.01 36.31 -42.76
CA GLU A 29 -53.48 37.00 -43.96
C GLU A 29 -54.30 38.25 -43.62
N ALA A 30 -55.19 38.17 -42.63
CA ALA A 30 -56.00 39.30 -42.18
C ALA A 30 -55.13 40.44 -41.62
N GLU A 31 -54.10 40.10 -40.84
CA GLU A 31 -53.11 41.07 -40.35
C GLU A 31 -52.36 41.74 -41.50
N LEU A 32 -51.96 40.98 -42.52
CA LEU A 32 -51.24 41.51 -43.68
C LEU A 32 -52.12 42.43 -44.54
N LYS A 33 -53.40 42.08 -44.75
CA LYS A 33 -54.36 42.97 -45.44
C LYS A 33 -54.58 44.27 -44.68
N LYS A 34 -54.67 44.22 -43.35
CA LYS A 34 -54.71 45.43 -42.52
C LYS A 34 -53.43 46.25 -42.69
N ALA A 35 -52.26 45.62 -42.66
CA ALA A 35 -50.98 46.30 -42.81
C ALA A 35 -50.84 47.03 -44.16
N LYS A 36 -51.36 46.46 -45.25
CA LYS A 36 -51.43 47.13 -46.57
C LYS A 36 -52.28 48.40 -46.51
N LYS A 37 -53.48 48.31 -45.95
CA LYS A 37 -54.38 49.46 -45.84
C LYS A 37 -53.83 50.57 -44.95
N ASP A 38 -53.17 50.21 -43.85
CA ASP A 38 -52.47 51.17 -43.00
C ASP A 38 -51.32 51.84 -43.78
N ALA A 39 -50.59 51.09 -44.60
CA ALA A 39 -49.54 51.61 -45.47
C ALA A 39 -50.07 52.55 -46.57
N GLU A 40 -51.18 52.22 -47.22
CA GLU A 40 -51.85 53.11 -48.18
C GLU A 40 -52.31 54.41 -47.52
N SER A 41 -52.84 54.32 -46.29
CA SER A 41 -53.22 55.49 -45.50
C SER A 41 -52.01 56.37 -45.17
N GLU A 42 -50.86 55.78 -44.87
CA GLU A 42 -49.61 56.52 -44.70
C GLU A 42 -49.18 57.21 -45.99
N VAL A 43 -49.30 56.56 -47.16
CA VAL A 43 -49.04 57.19 -48.48
C VAL A 43 -49.99 58.36 -48.73
N ASP A 44 -51.26 58.24 -48.34
CA ASP A 44 -52.24 59.32 -48.50
C ASP A 44 -51.90 60.58 -47.71
N LYS A 45 -51.36 60.41 -46.49
CA LYS A 45 -50.95 61.51 -45.61
C LYS A 45 -49.76 62.31 -46.14
N LEU A 46 -49.00 61.78 -47.09
CA LEU A 46 -47.85 62.47 -47.69
C LEU A 46 -48.34 63.64 -48.56
N THR A 47 -47.91 64.86 -48.25
CA THR A 47 -48.53 66.08 -48.80
C THR A 47 -47.88 66.60 -50.09
N ASN A 48 -46.71 66.09 -50.47
CA ASN A 48 -45.90 66.61 -51.58
C ASN A 48 -45.93 65.72 -52.82
N LEU A 49 -46.29 64.44 -52.66
CA LEU A 49 -46.51 63.52 -53.78
C LEU A 49 -47.67 63.97 -54.67
N ASN A 50 -47.50 63.82 -55.98
CA ASN A 50 -48.59 64.00 -56.94
C ASN A 50 -49.51 62.76 -56.98
N LYS A 51 -50.67 62.91 -57.63
CA LYS A 51 -51.67 61.83 -57.73
C LYS A 51 -51.10 60.56 -58.35
N ALA A 52 -50.38 60.65 -59.48
CA ALA A 52 -49.83 59.49 -60.17
C ALA A 52 -48.79 58.72 -59.35
N GLN A 53 -47.96 59.42 -58.56
CA GLN A 53 -46.99 58.82 -57.66
C GLN A 53 -47.67 58.10 -56.48
N LYS A 54 -48.70 58.73 -55.87
CA LYS A 54 -49.49 58.07 -54.83
C LYS A 54 -50.18 56.83 -55.34
N ASP A 55 -50.83 56.92 -56.50
CA ASP A 55 -51.52 55.79 -57.12
C ASP A 55 -50.55 54.63 -57.43
N ALA A 56 -49.35 54.93 -57.95
CA ALA A 56 -48.35 53.90 -58.23
C ALA A 56 -47.78 53.24 -56.97
N LEU A 57 -47.54 54.00 -55.90
CA LEU A 57 -47.07 53.47 -54.62
C LEU A 57 -48.14 52.60 -53.94
N LYS A 58 -49.42 52.97 -54.06
CA LYS A 58 -50.53 52.15 -53.58
C LYS A 58 -50.66 50.86 -54.38
N ALA A 59 -50.54 50.93 -55.71
CA ALA A 59 -50.49 49.73 -56.54
C ALA A 59 -49.33 48.79 -56.16
N GLU A 60 -48.15 49.34 -55.83
CA GLU A 60 -47.00 48.55 -55.34
C GLU A 60 -47.28 47.90 -53.97
N ILE A 61 -48.12 48.52 -53.12
CA ILE A 61 -48.60 47.91 -51.87
C ILE A 61 -49.64 46.82 -52.16
N ASP A 62 -50.57 47.07 -53.08
CA ASP A 62 -51.63 46.13 -53.49
C ASP A 62 -51.05 44.85 -54.10
N ASP A 63 -50.01 44.96 -54.92
CA ASP A 63 -49.35 43.85 -55.63
C ASP A 63 -48.57 42.89 -54.71
N ILE A 64 -48.36 43.23 -53.42
CA ILE A 64 -47.63 42.36 -52.48
C ILE A 64 -48.47 41.11 -52.17
N GLU A 65 -47.97 39.90 -52.42
CA GLU A 65 -48.70 38.65 -52.13
C GLU A 65 -49.07 38.51 -50.64
N THR A 66 -50.32 38.13 -50.37
CA THR A 66 -50.87 37.93 -49.01
C THR A 66 -51.56 36.59 -48.83
N ASP A 67 -51.69 35.76 -49.86
CA ASP A 67 -52.33 34.43 -49.77
C ASP A 67 -51.42 33.42 -49.03
N PRO A 68 -51.86 32.90 -47.87
CA PRO A 68 -51.12 31.94 -47.05
C PRO A 68 -50.92 30.57 -47.73
N THR A 69 -51.63 30.29 -48.83
CA THR A 69 -51.54 29.02 -49.57
C THR A 69 -50.55 29.06 -50.75
N ASN A 70 -49.96 30.22 -51.03
CA ASN A 70 -48.97 30.36 -52.08
C ASN A 70 -47.62 29.76 -51.62
N GLU A 71 -47.12 28.73 -52.33
CA GLU A 71 -45.82 28.08 -52.07
C GLU A 71 -44.63 29.07 -52.05
N ASN A 72 -44.79 30.25 -52.66
CA ASN A 72 -43.77 31.31 -52.70
C ASN A 72 -43.88 32.32 -51.53
N MET A 73 -44.75 32.11 -50.54
CA MET A 73 -44.95 33.06 -49.44
C MET A 73 -43.69 33.14 -48.56
N LYS A 74 -42.88 34.17 -48.81
CA LYS A 74 -41.71 34.53 -47.99
C LYS A 74 -42.26 34.99 -46.64
N THR A 75 -42.25 34.14 -45.60
CA THR A 75 -42.55 34.38 -44.16
C THR A 75 -43.20 35.72 -43.80
N ILE A 76 -44.28 35.78 -43.02
CA ILE A 76 -45.03 37.01 -42.62
C ILE A 76 -44.15 38.23 -42.33
N GLU A 77 -43.05 38.08 -41.58
CA GLU A 77 -42.12 39.17 -41.32
C GLU A 77 -41.50 39.78 -42.58
N LYS A 78 -41.17 38.98 -43.59
CA LYS A 78 -40.67 39.44 -44.89
C LYS A 78 -41.76 40.19 -45.66
N VAL A 79 -43.04 39.79 -45.57
CA VAL A 79 -44.16 40.53 -46.16
C VAL A 79 -44.35 41.88 -45.46
N LYS A 80 -44.38 41.91 -44.12
CA LYS A 80 -44.43 43.16 -43.33
C LYS A 80 -43.23 44.07 -43.63
N THR A 81 -42.04 43.48 -43.83
CA THR A 81 -40.83 44.20 -44.25
C THR A 81 -40.98 44.80 -45.65
N ALA A 82 -41.55 44.06 -46.61
CA ALA A 82 -41.81 44.55 -47.97
C ALA A 82 -42.81 45.72 -47.97
N ILE A 83 -43.92 45.60 -47.22
CA ILE A 83 -44.89 46.69 -47.04
C ILE A 83 -44.20 47.93 -46.45
N THR A 84 -43.40 47.74 -45.40
CA THR A 84 -42.64 48.83 -44.76
C THR A 84 -41.62 49.46 -45.71
N ALA A 85 -41.00 48.68 -46.60
CA ALA A 85 -40.06 49.18 -47.60
C ALA A 85 -40.76 50.12 -48.61
N VAL A 86 -41.97 49.79 -49.05
CA VAL A 86 -42.75 50.67 -49.94
C VAL A 86 -43.15 51.97 -49.23
N VAL A 87 -43.58 51.90 -47.95
CA VAL A 87 -43.84 53.12 -47.14
C VAL A 87 -42.58 53.97 -46.97
N THR A 88 -41.42 53.34 -46.80
CA THR A 88 -40.13 54.03 -46.71
C THR A 88 -39.79 54.74 -48.02
N LYS A 89 -39.94 54.04 -49.15
CA LYS A 89 -39.78 54.59 -50.50
C LYS A 89 -40.73 55.76 -50.74
N ALA A 90 -41.98 55.66 -50.27
CA ALA A 90 -42.97 56.73 -50.36
C ALA A 90 -42.53 57.98 -49.56
N LYS A 91 -42.06 57.80 -48.32
CA LYS A 91 -41.54 58.89 -47.48
C LYS A 91 -40.30 59.55 -48.07
N GLU A 92 -39.39 58.76 -48.65
CA GLU A 92 -38.23 59.28 -49.37
C GLU A 92 -38.65 60.10 -50.59
N LEU A 93 -39.54 59.55 -51.42
CA LEU A 93 -40.06 60.23 -52.62
C LEU A 93 -40.78 61.54 -52.26
N ASP A 94 -41.57 61.56 -51.19
CA ASP A 94 -42.26 62.77 -50.71
C ASP A 94 -41.27 63.87 -50.32
N GLY A 95 -40.18 63.50 -49.63
CA GLY A 95 -39.10 64.43 -49.29
C GLY A 95 -38.40 65.01 -50.53
N LYS A 96 -38.13 64.17 -51.54
CA LYS A 96 -37.55 64.62 -52.83
C LYS A 96 -38.53 65.52 -53.60
N MET A 97 -39.81 65.17 -53.64
CA MET A 97 -40.86 65.99 -54.24
C MET A 97 -41.04 67.33 -53.55
N LYS A 98 -40.98 67.37 -52.22
CA LYS A 98 -40.96 68.61 -51.45
C LYS A 98 -39.76 69.47 -51.84
N SER A 99 -38.57 68.87 -51.92
CA SER A 99 -37.34 69.56 -52.32
C SER A 99 -37.45 70.14 -53.73
N LEU A 100 -38.02 69.39 -54.67
CA LEU A 100 -38.27 69.86 -56.03
C LEU A 100 -39.30 71.01 -56.04
N LYS A 101 -40.39 70.91 -55.27
CA LYS A 101 -41.41 71.96 -55.14
C LYS A 101 -40.86 73.26 -54.55
N ASP A 102 -40.01 73.15 -53.54
CA ASP A 102 -39.32 74.28 -52.94
C ASP A 102 -38.32 74.90 -53.94
N LEU A 103 -37.56 74.08 -54.68
CA LEU A 103 -36.68 74.56 -55.75
C LEU A 103 -37.46 75.27 -56.85
N VAL A 104 -38.57 74.72 -57.32
CA VAL A 104 -39.46 75.36 -58.30
C VAL A 104 -39.94 76.71 -57.79
N THR A 105 -40.31 76.80 -56.51
CA THR A 105 -40.71 78.06 -55.87
C THR A 105 -39.57 79.08 -55.86
N LEU A 106 -38.37 78.66 -55.45
CA LEU A 106 -37.16 79.49 -55.42
C LEU A 106 -36.78 79.99 -56.82
N VAL A 107 -36.80 79.09 -57.81
CA VAL A 107 -36.48 79.42 -59.20
C VAL A 107 -37.53 80.35 -59.79
N ASN A 108 -38.81 80.13 -59.51
CA ASN A 108 -39.87 81.04 -59.93
C ASN A 108 -39.71 82.45 -59.31
N GLY A 109 -39.26 82.54 -58.05
CA GLY A 109 -38.90 83.81 -57.43
C GLY A 109 -37.70 84.52 -58.09
N GLN A 110 -36.78 83.75 -58.68
CA GLN A 110 -35.61 84.29 -59.42
C GLN A 110 -35.90 84.49 -60.91
N LYS A 111 -37.05 84.02 -61.43
CA LYS A 111 -37.34 83.92 -62.87
C LYS A 111 -37.14 85.24 -63.61
N SER A 112 -37.68 86.34 -63.10
CA SER A 112 -37.53 87.67 -63.71
C SER A 112 -36.06 88.13 -63.81
N THR A 113 -35.24 87.79 -62.81
CA THR A 113 -33.82 88.14 -62.79
C THR A 113 -33.00 87.23 -63.70
N LEU A 114 -33.37 85.96 -63.83
CA LEU A 114 -32.66 84.98 -64.65
C LEU A 114 -32.97 85.19 -66.14
N THR A 115 -34.22 85.46 -66.50
CA THR A 115 -34.62 85.67 -67.90
C THR A 115 -34.16 87.02 -68.46
N ALA A 116 -33.84 87.99 -67.60
CA ALA A 116 -33.26 89.28 -67.99
C ALA A 116 -31.74 89.22 -68.26
N LYS A 117 -31.06 88.11 -67.94
CA LYS A 117 -29.61 87.98 -68.17
C LYS A 117 -29.29 87.86 -69.66
N PRO A 118 -28.20 88.47 -70.17
CA PRO A 118 -27.73 88.27 -71.55
C PRO A 118 -27.45 86.81 -71.91
N ASP A 119 -27.14 85.99 -70.90
CA ASP A 119 -26.88 84.55 -70.99
C ASP A 119 -28.14 83.70 -71.19
N TYR A 120 -29.34 84.27 -70.98
CA TYR A 120 -30.62 83.61 -71.24
C TYR A 120 -30.95 83.62 -72.74
N LYS A 121 -30.18 82.84 -73.50
CA LYS A 121 -30.33 82.63 -74.95
C LYS A 121 -29.89 81.22 -75.33
N ASP A 122 -30.18 80.83 -76.57
CA ASP A 122 -29.71 79.58 -77.18
C ASP A 122 -29.95 78.33 -76.31
N ASN A 123 -28.92 77.49 -76.15
CA ASN A 123 -28.96 76.25 -75.39
C ASN A 123 -29.26 76.45 -73.90
N LYS A 124 -28.76 77.52 -73.27
CA LYS A 124 -29.03 77.82 -71.85
C LYS A 124 -30.49 78.19 -71.60
N LYS A 125 -31.09 78.96 -72.52
CA LYS A 125 -32.54 79.26 -72.49
C LYS A 125 -33.35 77.98 -72.59
N THR A 126 -33.09 77.15 -73.60
CA THR A 126 -33.82 75.89 -73.79
C THR A 126 -33.67 74.98 -72.58
N ALA A 127 -32.46 74.81 -72.06
CA ALA A 127 -32.20 73.98 -70.88
C ALA A 127 -32.96 74.47 -69.64
N PHE A 128 -32.96 75.78 -69.36
CA PHE A 128 -33.68 76.35 -68.21
C PHE A 128 -35.20 76.23 -68.38
N ASP A 129 -35.73 76.60 -69.54
CA ASP A 129 -37.18 76.56 -69.78
C ASP A 129 -37.69 75.12 -69.72
N SER A 130 -37.00 74.17 -70.36
CA SER A 130 -37.38 72.76 -70.32
C SER A 130 -37.27 72.17 -68.93
N ALA A 131 -36.19 72.44 -68.19
CA ALA A 131 -36.01 71.91 -66.84
C ALA A 131 -37.01 72.51 -65.85
N LEU A 132 -37.26 73.82 -65.91
CA LEU A 132 -38.26 74.48 -65.06
C LEU A 132 -39.66 73.97 -65.39
N LYS A 133 -39.98 73.82 -66.68
CA LYS A 133 -41.27 73.29 -67.13
C LYS A 133 -41.50 71.85 -66.66
N ALA A 134 -40.51 70.97 -66.83
CA ALA A 134 -40.58 69.59 -66.37
C ALA A 134 -40.79 69.51 -64.85
N ALA A 135 -40.07 70.34 -64.09
CA ALA A 135 -40.23 70.42 -62.64
C ALA A 135 -41.60 70.99 -62.23
N GLU A 136 -42.06 72.08 -62.86
CA GLU A 136 -43.38 72.69 -62.62
C GLU A 136 -44.53 71.74 -62.94
N ASP A 137 -44.42 70.95 -64.01
CA ASP A 137 -45.44 69.99 -64.39
C ASP A 137 -45.47 68.78 -63.46
N LEU A 138 -44.33 68.36 -62.92
CA LEU A 138 -44.26 67.23 -62.01
C LEU A 138 -44.79 67.57 -60.60
N VAL A 139 -44.51 68.76 -60.08
CA VAL A 139 -44.90 69.17 -58.70
C VAL A 139 -46.38 69.54 -58.55
N LYS A 140 -47.14 69.57 -59.65
CA LYS A 140 -48.61 69.74 -59.62
C LYS A 140 -49.25 68.55 -58.93
N THR A 141 -50.20 68.81 -58.05
CA THR A 141 -50.90 67.78 -57.27
C THR A 141 -51.67 66.79 -58.14
N ASP A 142 -52.17 67.24 -59.29
CA ASP A 142 -52.92 66.49 -60.30
C ASP A 142 -52.07 66.02 -61.49
N SER A 143 -50.74 66.09 -61.39
CA SER A 143 -49.83 65.60 -62.43
C SER A 143 -50.11 64.14 -62.76
N ALA A 144 -50.21 63.83 -64.06
CA ALA A 144 -50.38 62.48 -64.57
C ALA A 144 -49.05 61.70 -64.66
N GLU A 145 -47.92 62.35 -64.37
CA GLU A 145 -46.59 61.72 -64.45
C GLU A 145 -46.19 61.07 -63.13
N ASN A 146 -45.93 59.76 -63.17
CA ASN A 146 -45.24 59.05 -62.10
C ASN A 146 -43.73 59.07 -62.34
N LYS A 147 -42.96 59.46 -61.33
CA LYS A 147 -41.50 59.48 -61.34
C LYS A 147 -40.96 58.85 -60.07
N THR A 148 -39.94 58.00 -60.24
CA THR A 148 -39.18 57.39 -59.14
C THR A 148 -38.35 58.44 -58.40
N ALA A 149 -37.84 58.08 -57.22
CA ALA A 149 -37.01 58.96 -56.40
C ALA A 149 -35.78 59.47 -57.15
N ASP A 150 -35.15 58.63 -57.96
CA ASP A 150 -33.96 59.00 -58.75
C ASP A 150 -34.32 59.89 -59.95
N GLU A 151 -35.46 59.65 -60.58
CA GLU A 151 -35.94 60.51 -61.66
C GLU A 151 -36.32 61.91 -61.15
N VAL A 152 -36.93 62.01 -59.96
CA VAL A 152 -37.21 63.31 -59.31
C VAL A 152 -35.91 64.05 -59.03
N ASP A 153 -34.89 63.37 -58.52
CA ASP A 153 -33.57 63.96 -58.32
C ASP A 153 -32.93 64.39 -59.64
N ASN A 154 -33.05 63.61 -60.71
CA ASN A 154 -32.52 63.99 -62.02
C ASN A 154 -33.19 65.27 -62.55
N ILE A 155 -34.52 65.40 -62.40
CA ILE A 155 -35.25 66.61 -62.79
C ILE A 155 -34.82 67.79 -61.92
N LYS A 156 -34.70 67.59 -60.61
CA LYS A 156 -34.20 68.59 -59.66
C LYS A 156 -32.79 69.06 -60.03
N ASN A 157 -31.87 68.14 -60.26
CA ASN A 157 -30.47 68.42 -60.61
C ASN A 157 -30.37 69.13 -61.96
N ALA A 158 -31.18 68.75 -62.96
CA ALA A 158 -31.24 69.42 -64.24
C ALA A 158 -31.69 70.89 -64.08
N LEU A 159 -32.70 71.13 -63.23
CA LEU A 159 -33.16 72.48 -62.91
C LEU A 159 -32.09 73.28 -62.14
N GLU A 160 -31.47 72.69 -61.11
CA GLU A 160 -30.38 73.34 -60.35
C GLU A 160 -29.20 73.70 -61.26
N LYS A 161 -28.82 72.81 -62.18
CA LYS A 161 -27.75 73.06 -63.15
C LYS A 161 -28.13 74.19 -64.10
N ALA A 162 -29.33 74.17 -64.68
CA ALA A 162 -29.77 75.21 -65.60
C ALA A 162 -29.88 76.59 -64.92
N VAL A 163 -30.31 76.63 -63.66
CA VAL A 163 -30.34 77.84 -62.83
C VAL A 163 -28.92 78.36 -62.59
N LYS A 164 -27.98 77.46 -62.25
CA LYS A 164 -26.57 77.80 -62.01
C LYS A 164 -25.88 78.30 -63.28
N ASP A 165 -26.15 77.69 -64.43
CA ASP A 165 -25.59 78.08 -65.74
C ASP A 165 -26.02 79.51 -66.17
N LEU A 166 -27.14 80.01 -65.64
CA LEU A 166 -27.64 81.39 -65.80
C LEU A 166 -27.21 82.35 -64.66
N GLY A 167 -26.40 81.87 -63.72
CA GLY A 167 -25.91 82.67 -62.58
C GLY A 167 -26.93 82.85 -61.46
N GLY A 168 -27.94 81.96 -61.37
CA GLY A 168 -28.88 81.90 -60.25
C GLY A 168 -28.28 81.31 -58.98
N LYS A 169 -28.94 81.55 -57.85
CA LYS A 169 -28.49 81.05 -56.55
C LYS A 169 -28.97 79.62 -56.33
N THR A 170 -28.03 78.67 -56.25
CA THR A 170 -28.19 77.27 -55.77
C THR A 170 -27.04 76.92 -54.82
N VAL A 171 -27.21 75.93 -53.92
CA VAL A 171 -26.20 75.55 -52.89
C VAL A 171 -25.72 74.11 -53.11
N ASP A 172 -24.40 73.92 -53.18
CA ASP A 172 -23.76 72.60 -53.32
C ASP A 172 -23.77 71.83 -51.99
N LYS A 173 -24.17 70.55 -52.03
CA LYS A 173 -24.32 69.66 -50.86
C LYS A 173 -23.59 68.33 -51.00
N SER A 174 -22.77 68.17 -52.04
CA SER A 174 -22.09 66.92 -52.38
C SER A 174 -21.28 66.33 -51.21
N ALA A 175 -20.47 67.15 -50.50
CA ALA A 175 -19.68 66.71 -49.35
C ALA A 175 -20.53 66.21 -48.17
N LEU A 176 -21.70 66.82 -47.93
CA LEU A 176 -22.63 66.40 -46.89
C LEU A 176 -23.30 65.06 -47.26
N GLN A 177 -23.67 64.89 -48.53
CA GLN A 177 -24.22 63.64 -49.05
C GLN A 177 -23.25 62.47 -48.89
N GLU A 178 -21.95 62.67 -49.18
CA GLU A 178 -20.94 61.61 -49.05
C GLU A 178 -20.80 61.12 -47.60
N LEU A 179 -20.74 62.04 -46.63
CA LEU A 179 -20.68 61.71 -45.21
C LEU A 179 -21.91 60.93 -44.74
N ILE A 180 -23.10 61.32 -45.21
CA ILE A 180 -24.36 60.64 -44.88
C ILE A 180 -24.40 59.25 -45.51
N ASN A 181 -23.96 59.09 -46.75
CA ASN A 181 -23.91 57.80 -47.43
C ASN A 181 -22.94 56.82 -46.74
N GLY A 182 -21.81 57.32 -46.24
CA GLY A 182 -20.80 56.53 -45.52
C GLY A 182 -21.20 56.11 -44.08
N ASP A 183 -22.28 56.66 -43.53
CA ASP A 183 -22.69 56.46 -42.14
C ASP A 183 -22.90 54.98 -41.78
N THR A 184 -23.65 54.26 -42.62
CA THR A 184 -24.04 52.87 -42.39
C THR A 184 -22.84 51.93 -42.28
N GLY A 185 -21.79 52.17 -43.05
CA GLY A 185 -20.52 51.43 -42.96
C GLY A 185 -19.73 51.81 -41.72
N PHE A 186 -19.68 53.10 -41.39
CA PHE A 186 -18.93 53.59 -40.24
C PHE A 186 -19.50 53.11 -38.90
N LYS A 187 -20.83 53.05 -38.74
CA LYS A 187 -21.46 52.54 -37.50
C LYS A 187 -21.18 51.07 -37.20
N LYS A 188 -20.63 50.32 -38.16
CA LYS A 188 -20.20 48.93 -37.96
C LYS A 188 -18.77 48.81 -37.43
N THR A 189 -18.03 49.92 -37.34
CA THR A 189 -16.65 49.94 -36.84
C THR A 189 -16.61 49.94 -35.31
N ILE A 190 -15.50 49.47 -34.72
CA ILE A 190 -15.31 49.47 -33.27
C ILE A 190 -15.26 50.91 -32.74
N VAL A 191 -14.73 51.85 -33.54
CA VAL A 191 -14.75 53.29 -33.25
C VAL A 191 -16.15 53.76 -32.85
N TYR A 192 -17.21 53.31 -33.53
CA TYR A 192 -18.57 53.65 -33.17
C TYR A 192 -19.16 52.70 -32.13
N ILE A 193 -19.11 51.38 -32.34
CA ILE A 193 -19.80 50.38 -31.51
C ILE A 193 -19.39 50.46 -30.03
N ASN A 194 -18.09 50.65 -29.77
CA ASN A 194 -17.54 50.71 -28.42
C ASN A 194 -17.30 52.14 -27.93
N ALA A 195 -17.71 53.17 -28.68
CA ALA A 195 -17.63 54.53 -28.18
C ALA A 195 -18.54 54.74 -26.97
N ASP A 196 -18.16 55.72 -26.14
CA ASP A 196 -19.03 56.21 -25.08
C ASP A 196 -20.42 56.56 -25.62
N LYS A 197 -21.46 56.20 -24.86
CA LYS A 197 -22.84 56.31 -25.33
C LYS A 197 -23.22 57.75 -25.67
N SER A 198 -22.71 58.73 -24.92
CA SER A 198 -22.97 60.15 -25.20
C SER A 198 -22.34 60.62 -26.51
N LYS A 199 -21.19 60.05 -26.88
CA LYS A 199 -20.48 60.36 -28.14
C LYS A 199 -21.16 59.70 -29.33
N GLN A 200 -21.65 58.46 -29.19
CA GLN A 200 -22.51 57.82 -30.20
C GLN A 200 -23.74 58.68 -30.49
N THR A 201 -24.46 59.11 -29.43
CA THR A 201 -25.64 59.96 -29.56
C THR A 201 -25.31 61.30 -30.23
N THR A 202 -24.15 61.89 -29.93
CA THR A 202 -23.71 63.14 -30.57
C THR A 202 -23.46 62.96 -32.07
N TYR A 203 -22.80 61.87 -32.46
CA TYR A 203 -22.59 61.53 -33.88
C TYR A 203 -23.91 61.20 -34.60
N ASP A 204 -24.79 60.40 -33.99
CA ASP A 204 -26.13 60.09 -34.52
C ASP A 204 -26.97 61.35 -34.75
N LYS A 205 -26.90 62.29 -33.80
CA LYS A 205 -27.56 63.59 -33.92
C LYS A 205 -26.97 64.41 -35.06
N ALA A 206 -25.66 64.49 -35.19
CA ALA A 206 -25.01 65.21 -36.28
C ALA A 206 -25.39 64.64 -37.66
N ILE A 207 -25.48 63.31 -37.79
CA ILE A 207 -25.96 62.66 -39.02
C ILE A 207 -27.43 63.01 -39.29
N THR A 208 -28.28 63.01 -38.26
CA THR A 208 -29.70 63.38 -38.39
C THR A 208 -29.86 64.85 -38.83
N ASP A 209 -29.17 65.77 -38.16
CA ASP A 209 -29.19 67.20 -38.49
C ASP A 209 -28.64 67.42 -39.92
N GLY A 210 -27.60 66.69 -40.31
CA GLY A 210 -27.06 66.69 -41.67
C GLY A 210 -28.07 66.25 -42.73
N LYS A 211 -28.83 65.17 -42.47
CA LYS A 211 -29.91 64.73 -43.38
C LYS A 211 -31.00 65.78 -43.55
N SER A 212 -31.33 66.53 -42.49
CA SER A 212 -32.27 67.65 -42.58
C SER A 212 -31.73 68.79 -43.44
N VAL A 213 -30.44 69.14 -43.31
CA VAL A 213 -29.81 70.17 -44.16
C VAL A 213 -29.70 69.72 -45.62
N LEU A 214 -29.42 68.43 -45.85
CA LEU A 214 -29.34 67.84 -47.19
C LEU A 214 -30.66 67.97 -47.96
N THR A 215 -31.80 67.74 -47.30
CA THR A 215 -33.16 67.80 -47.87
C THR A 215 -33.77 69.22 -47.90
N ASP A 216 -33.20 70.20 -47.20
CA ASP A 216 -33.70 71.59 -47.19
C ASP A 216 -33.29 72.35 -48.47
N ALA A 217 -34.20 72.53 -49.43
CA ALA A 217 -33.93 73.23 -50.69
C ALA A 217 -33.51 74.71 -50.51
N ASN A 218 -33.78 75.32 -49.35
CA ASN A 218 -33.37 76.68 -49.01
C ASN A 218 -32.11 76.73 -48.12
N ALA A 219 -31.44 75.58 -47.92
CA ALA A 219 -30.21 75.53 -47.14
C ALA A 219 -29.17 76.50 -47.71
N THR A 220 -28.64 77.37 -46.86
CA THR A 220 -27.52 78.26 -47.19
C THR A 220 -26.20 77.50 -47.21
N VAL A 221 -25.20 78.01 -47.93
CA VAL A 221 -23.81 77.50 -47.91
C VAL A 221 -23.30 77.33 -46.47
N GLU A 222 -23.52 78.32 -45.61
CA GLU A 222 -23.12 78.30 -44.19
C GLU A 222 -23.67 77.08 -43.43
N ARG A 223 -24.97 76.81 -43.55
CA ARG A 223 -25.63 75.67 -42.90
C ARG A 223 -25.11 74.33 -43.40
N VAL A 224 -24.79 74.20 -44.69
CA VAL A 224 -24.20 72.99 -45.26
C VAL A 224 -22.80 72.78 -44.68
N THR A 225 -21.97 73.83 -44.64
CA THR A 225 -20.63 73.76 -44.04
C THR A 225 -20.67 73.40 -42.55
N GLN A 226 -21.59 73.99 -41.79
CA GLN A 226 -21.78 73.66 -40.36
C GLN A 226 -22.16 72.20 -40.16
N ALA A 227 -23.05 71.65 -40.99
CA ALA A 227 -23.45 70.25 -40.91
C ALA A 227 -22.29 69.28 -41.20
N VAL A 228 -21.50 69.55 -42.26
CA VAL A 228 -20.30 68.77 -42.60
C VAL A 228 -19.30 68.79 -41.44
N ASN A 229 -19.02 69.97 -40.89
CA ASN A 229 -18.08 70.13 -39.78
C ASN A 229 -18.58 69.44 -38.49
N ALA A 230 -19.89 69.51 -38.20
CA ALA A 230 -20.48 68.86 -37.04
C ALA A 230 -20.35 67.33 -37.14
N ILE A 231 -20.64 66.74 -38.31
CA ILE A 231 -20.48 65.29 -38.53
C ILE A 231 -19.01 64.89 -38.37
N ASN A 232 -18.08 65.60 -39.03
CA ASN A 232 -16.65 65.28 -38.94
C ASN A 232 -16.10 65.43 -37.52
N SER A 233 -16.51 66.47 -36.79
CA SER A 233 -16.10 66.69 -35.40
C SER A 233 -16.65 65.61 -34.48
N ALA A 234 -17.94 65.26 -34.62
CA ALA A 234 -18.55 64.19 -33.84
C ALA A 234 -17.94 62.82 -34.17
N LYS A 235 -17.62 62.56 -35.44
CA LYS A 235 -16.94 61.34 -35.91
C LYS A 235 -15.55 61.22 -35.27
N ALA A 236 -14.79 62.33 -35.23
CA ALA A 236 -13.47 62.38 -34.62
C ALA A 236 -13.50 62.29 -33.08
N ALA A 237 -14.62 62.67 -32.45
CA ALA A 237 -14.78 62.63 -30.99
C ALA A 237 -15.06 61.22 -30.45
N LEU A 238 -15.53 60.28 -31.29
CA LEU A 238 -15.79 58.89 -30.92
C LEU A 238 -14.49 58.21 -30.43
N ASP A 239 -14.53 57.62 -29.25
CA ASP A 239 -13.35 57.08 -28.56
C ASP A 239 -13.13 55.59 -28.76
N GLY A 240 -14.07 54.86 -29.34
CA GLY A 240 -13.88 53.47 -29.77
C GLY A 240 -13.21 52.59 -28.72
N LYS A 241 -13.64 52.65 -27.46
CA LYS A 241 -12.88 52.07 -26.36
C LYS A 241 -12.62 50.58 -26.60
N VAL A 242 -11.37 50.16 -26.37
CA VAL A 242 -11.00 48.74 -26.45
C VAL A 242 -11.57 48.03 -25.23
N ASN A 243 -12.30 46.94 -25.45
CA ASN A 243 -12.80 46.09 -24.38
C ASN A 243 -11.67 45.17 -23.89
N THR A 244 -11.25 45.36 -22.65
CA THR A 244 -10.13 44.65 -22.02
C THR A 244 -10.55 43.75 -20.85
N THR A 245 -11.81 43.84 -20.41
CA THR A 245 -12.32 43.27 -19.16
C THR A 245 -11.99 41.79 -18.98
N GLU A 246 -12.27 40.97 -20.01
CA GLU A 246 -12.07 39.52 -19.94
C GLU A 246 -10.58 39.16 -19.92
N LEU A 247 -9.74 39.89 -20.66
CA LEU A 247 -8.29 39.71 -20.63
C LEU A 247 -7.70 40.10 -19.27
N GLU A 248 -8.15 41.20 -18.67
CA GLU A 248 -7.73 41.63 -17.31
C GLU A 248 -8.07 40.57 -16.25
N GLN A 249 -9.27 40.00 -16.32
CA GLN A 249 -9.67 38.91 -15.45
C GLN A 249 -8.77 37.68 -15.66
N LYS A 250 -8.53 37.29 -16.92
CA LYS A 250 -7.72 36.11 -17.23
C LYS A 250 -6.26 36.26 -16.82
N VAL A 251 -5.67 37.44 -16.99
CA VAL A 251 -4.34 37.79 -16.49
C VAL A 251 -4.30 37.68 -14.96
N SER A 252 -5.32 38.17 -14.27
CA SER A 252 -5.41 38.10 -12.81
C SER A 252 -5.53 36.66 -12.29
N GLU A 253 -6.32 35.81 -12.97
CA GLU A 253 -6.42 34.38 -12.67
C GLU A 253 -5.10 33.65 -12.93
N ALA A 254 -4.47 33.89 -14.09
CA ALA A 254 -3.19 33.30 -14.45
C ALA A 254 -2.08 33.64 -13.44
N LYS A 255 -2.02 34.89 -12.97
CA LYS A 255 -1.05 35.30 -11.95
C LYS A 255 -1.16 34.53 -10.63
N LYS A 256 -2.36 34.07 -10.26
CA LYS A 256 -2.57 33.27 -9.03
C LYS A 256 -1.97 31.86 -9.12
N LEU A 257 -1.74 31.35 -10.33
CA LEU A 257 -1.12 30.04 -10.53
C LEU A 257 0.36 30.05 -10.16
N LYS A 258 1.04 31.19 -10.31
CA LYS A 258 2.45 31.35 -9.97
C LYS A 258 2.62 31.60 -8.48
N LYS A 259 3.71 31.09 -7.90
CA LYS A 259 4.14 31.48 -6.56
C LYS A 259 4.43 32.99 -6.50
N SER A 260 3.78 33.69 -5.56
CA SER A 260 4.05 35.11 -5.29
C SER A 260 5.41 35.27 -4.56
N THR A 261 6.00 36.46 -4.65
CA THR A 261 7.14 36.87 -3.80
C THR A 261 6.76 36.97 -2.31
N ASN A 262 5.46 36.93 -1.99
CA ASN A 262 4.97 36.75 -0.63
C ASN A 262 5.23 35.31 -0.15
N PRO A 263 6.02 35.07 0.92
CA PRO A 263 6.39 33.74 1.42
C PRO A 263 5.20 32.82 1.75
N GLN A 264 4.02 33.39 2.03
CA GLN A 264 2.81 32.65 2.42
C GLN A 264 2.01 32.10 1.23
N SER A 265 2.26 32.56 0.00
CA SER A 265 1.52 32.09 -1.18
C SER A 265 2.14 30.79 -1.68
N ALA A 266 1.47 29.66 -1.49
CA ALA A 266 1.79 28.46 -2.26
C ALA A 266 1.41 28.73 -3.73
N GLY A 267 2.32 28.51 -4.66
CA GLY A 267 1.98 28.46 -6.09
C GLY A 267 1.07 27.25 -6.37
N ASP A 268 0.29 27.29 -7.44
CA ASP A 268 -0.59 26.19 -7.81
C ASP A 268 0.24 25.05 -8.42
N ALA A 269 -0.03 23.81 -8.01
CA ALA A 269 0.67 22.63 -8.50
C ALA A 269 0.58 22.50 -10.04
N LYS A 270 -0.51 22.98 -10.67
CA LYS A 270 -0.65 22.99 -12.13
C LYS A 270 0.46 23.77 -12.82
N TYR A 271 0.92 24.86 -12.23
CA TYR A 271 2.05 25.61 -12.78
C TYR A 271 3.36 25.10 -12.20
N GLU A 272 3.50 25.01 -10.88
CA GLU A 272 4.77 24.69 -10.21
C GLU A 272 5.35 23.32 -10.61
N ASN A 273 4.49 22.35 -10.93
CA ASN A 273 4.92 21.02 -11.34
C ASN A 273 4.90 20.80 -12.85
N ALA A 274 4.43 21.75 -13.66
CA ALA A 274 4.38 21.62 -15.12
C ALA A 274 5.77 21.50 -15.74
N SER A 275 5.81 20.92 -16.94
CA SER A 275 7.03 20.86 -17.75
C SER A 275 7.56 22.26 -18.07
N GLU A 276 8.89 22.38 -18.18
CA GLU A 276 9.55 23.67 -18.43
C GLU A 276 9.07 24.34 -19.72
N ALA A 277 8.81 23.54 -20.76
CA ALA A 277 8.28 24.04 -22.03
C ALA A 277 6.90 24.69 -21.87
N LYS A 278 6.00 24.07 -21.08
CA LYS A 278 4.65 24.59 -20.84
C LYS A 278 4.64 25.77 -19.89
N LYS A 279 5.50 25.78 -18.86
CA LYS A 279 5.74 26.97 -18.03
C LYS A 279 6.21 28.15 -18.86
N SER A 280 7.17 27.93 -19.75
CA SER A 280 7.72 28.97 -20.64
C SER A 280 6.65 29.50 -21.60
N ALA A 281 5.82 28.63 -22.18
CA ALA A 281 4.71 29.02 -23.04
C ALA A 281 3.65 29.83 -22.28
N PHE A 282 3.33 29.43 -21.04
CA PHE A 282 2.44 30.17 -20.15
C PHE A 282 2.99 31.56 -19.81
N ASP A 283 4.27 31.65 -19.40
CA ASP A 283 4.90 32.92 -19.04
C ASP A 283 4.97 33.88 -20.24
N THR A 284 5.25 33.34 -21.43
CA THR A 284 5.24 34.10 -22.68
C THR A 284 3.84 34.63 -22.99
N ALA A 285 2.81 33.79 -22.90
CA ALA A 285 1.43 34.20 -23.17
C ALA A 285 0.93 35.23 -22.13
N LEU A 286 1.32 35.09 -20.87
CA LEU A 286 1.00 36.05 -19.82
C LEU A 286 1.65 37.40 -20.08
N GLN A 287 2.93 37.43 -20.47
CA GLN A 287 3.62 38.67 -20.83
C GLN A 287 3.01 39.33 -22.09
N GLN A 288 2.63 38.55 -23.08
CA GLN A 288 1.92 39.05 -24.27
C GLN A 288 0.56 39.66 -23.89
N ALA A 289 -0.19 39.03 -22.99
CA ALA A 289 -1.45 39.55 -22.46
C ALA A 289 -1.26 40.87 -21.71
N GLU A 290 -0.26 40.98 -20.84
CA GLU A 290 0.06 42.23 -20.15
C GLU A 290 0.48 43.34 -21.13
N SER A 291 1.24 43.00 -22.16
CA SER A 291 1.63 43.93 -23.22
C SER A 291 0.42 44.40 -24.04
N ALA A 292 -0.49 43.49 -24.41
CA ALA A 292 -1.73 43.82 -25.12
C ALA A 292 -2.65 44.73 -24.28
N LEU A 293 -2.75 44.50 -22.96
CA LEU A 293 -3.48 45.39 -22.05
C LEU A 293 -2.85 46.78 -21.97
N THR A 294 -1.53 46.86 -21.94
CA THR A 294 -0.80 48.14 -21.93
C THR A 294 -1.03 48.91 -23.23
N GLU A 295 -0.94 48.22 -24.38
CA GLU A 295 -1.22 48.79 -25.70
C GLU A 295 -2.68 49.26 -25.84
N ALA A 296 -3.63 48.47 -25.34
CA ALA A 296 -5.06 48.79 -25.37
C ALA A 296 -5.38 50.08 -24.60
N LYS A 297 -4.64 50.35 -23.51
CA LYS A 297 -4.79 51.53 -22.65
C LYS A 297 -3.94 52.73 -23.10
N SER A 298 -3.07 52.56 -24.10
CA SER A 298 -2.15 53.61 -24.53
C SER A 298 -2.82 54.58 -25.49
N ASP A 299 -2.93 55.84 -25.09
CA ASP A 299 -3.38 56.95 -25.94
C ASP A 299 -2.33 57.36 -26.99
N GLN A 300 -1.07 56.91 -26.84
CA GLN A 300 0.04 57.23 -27.76
C GLN A 300 0.25 56.17 -28.86
N SER A 301 -0.53 55.08 -28.86
CA SER A 301 -0.39 54.01 -29.84
C SER A 301 -0.79 54.46 -31.24
N GLN A 302 0.03 54.09 -32.24
CA GLN A 302 -0.25 54.28 -33.67
C GLN A 302 -1.33 53.31 -34.21
N LYS A 303 -1.68 52.25 -33.47
CA LYS A 303 -2.69 51.27 -33.88
C LYS A 303 -4.11 51.80 -33.74
N SER A 304 -4.96 51.46 -34.70
CA SER A 304 -6.40 51.76 -34.63
C SER A 304 -7.07 50.98 -33.49
N PRO A 305 -8.23 51.43 -32.99
CA PRO A 305 -9.00 50.69 -32.00
C PRO A 305 -9.29 49.24 -32.40
N GLU A 306 -9.54 48.97 -33.68
CA GLU A 306 -9.73 47.62 -34.22
C GLU A 306 -8.49 46.75 -34.07
N GLN A 307 -7.32 47.28 -34.42
CA GLN A 307 -6.05 46.56 -34.29
C GLN A 307 -5.71 46.28 -32.82
N LYS A 308 -6.03 47.22 -31.92
CA LYS A 308 -5.87 47.02 -30.47
C LYS A 308 -6.81 45.93 -29.94
N GLN A 309 -8.09 45.95 -30.36
CA GLN A 309 -9.04 44.92 -29.95
C GLN A 309 -8.65 43.53 -30.44
N GLN A 310 -8.15 43.43 -31.68
CA GLN A 310 -7.65 42.17 -32.22
C GLN A 310 -6.49 41.64 -31.37
N ALA A 311 -5.52 42.50 -31.01
CA ALA A 311 -4.39 42.11 -30.16
C ALA A 311 -4.84 41.63 -28.77
N VAL A 312 -5.88 42.25 -28.18
CA VAL A 312 -6.49 41.80 -26.92
C VAL A 312 -7.12 40.41 -27.06
N ASN A 313 -7.89 40.18 -28.12
CA ASN A 313 -8.56 38.90 -28.36
C ASN A 313 -7.55 37.76 -28.64
N ASP A 314 -6.50 38.05 -29.41
CA ASP A 314 -5.42 37.09 -29.70
C ASP A 314 -4.68 36.72 -28.41
N ALA A 315 -4.35 37.71 -27.57
CA ALA A 315 -3.68 37.47 -26.30
C ALA A 315 -4.55 36.71 -25.29
N LEU A 316 -5.86 36.99 -25.25
CA LEU A 316 -6.83 36.24 -24.44
C LEU A 316 -6.87 34.76 -24.85
N THR A 317 -6.91 34.51 -26.16
CA THR A 317 -6.92 33.14 -26.72
C THR A 317 -5.61 32.42 -26.39
N ALA A 318 -4.47 33.09 -26.60
CA ALA A 318 -3.15 32.53 -26.32
C ALA A 318 -2.97 32.18 -24.84
N LEU A 319 -3.32 33.10 -23.92
CA LEU A 319 -3.22 32.88 -22.48
C LEU A 319 -4.15 31.75 -22.02
N THR A 320 -5.39 31.74 -22.50
CA THR A 320 -6.36 30.68 -22.16
C THR A 320 -5.85 29.31 -22.58
N LYS A 321 -5.33 29.19 -23.81
CA LYS A 321 -4.75 27.95 -24.32
C LYS A 321 -3.51 27.53 -23.51
N ALA A 322 -2.65 28.48 -23.15
CA ALA A 322 -1.45 28.19 -22.36
C ALA A 322 -1.80 27.70 -20.95
N VAL A 323 -2.78 28.32 -20.28
CA VAL A 323 -3.32 27.86 -18.98
C VAL A 323 -3.87 26.44 -19.08
N GLN A 324 -4.65 26.13 -20.12
CA GLN A 324 -5.24 24.80 -20.34
C GLN A 324 -4.20 23.72 -20.62
N ASN A 325 -3.08 24.09 -21.24
CA ASN A 325 -2.01 23.16 -21.61
C ASN A 325 -1.07 22.81 -20.45
N LEU A 326 -1.09 23.57 -19.34
CA LEU A 326 -0.30 23.25 -18.15
C LEU A 326 -0.58 21.83 -17.67
N ASP A 327 0.47 21.09 -17.36
CA ASP A 327 0.42 19.66 -17.07
C ASP A 327 1.05 19.28 -15.74
N GLY A 328 1.20 20.22 -14.82
CA GLY A 328 1.59 19.91 -13.46
C GLY A 328 0.45 19.23 -12.70
N ASN A 329 0.77 18.24 -11.89
CA ASN A 329 -0.19 17.58 -11.02
C ASN A 329 0.21 17.75 -9.55
N ASP A 330 -0.78 17.74 -8.64
CA ASP A 330 -0.51 17.72 -7.20
C ASP A 330 -0.14 16.31 -6.72
N VAL A 331 1.11 16.13 -6.32
CA VAL A 331 1.67 14.85 -5.83
C VAL A 331 1.91 14.84 -4.32
N SER A 332 1.45 15.85 -3.57
CA SER A 332 1.71 16.01 -2.13
C SER A 332 1.23 14.82 -1.28
N LYS A 333 0.04 14.31 -1.58
CA LYS A 333 -0.52 13.11 -0.92
C LYS A 333 0.31 11.86 -1.22
N LEU A 334 0.78 11.72 -2.47
CA LEU A 334 1.61 10.59 -2.89
C LEU A 334 2.98 10.64 -2.20
N GLN A 335 3.59 11.82 -2.07
CA GLN A 335 4.82 12.04 -1.30
C GLN A 335 4.65 11.63 0.18
N THR A 336 3.53 11.98 0.78
CA THR A 336 3.20 11.56 2.17
C THR A 336 3.09 10.04 2.27
N ALA A 337 2.42 9.39 1.32
CA ALA A 337 2.28 7.94 1.29
C ALA A 337 3.62 7.22 1.07
N ILE A 338 4.50 7.76 0.23
CA ILE A 338 5.88 7.27 0.03
C ILE A 338 6.66 7.31 1.34
N ALA A 339 6.58 8.41 2.10
CA ALA A 339 7.24 8.51 3.39
C ALA A 339 6.72 7.45 4.39
N ASN A 340 5.41 7.22 4.43
CA ASN A 340 4.81 6.17 5.24
C ASN A 340 5.26 4.76 4.81
N ALA A 341 5.30 4.47 3.51
CA ALA A 341 5.79 3.20 2.98
C ALA A 341 7.24 2.92 3.40
N LYS A 342 8.12 3.92 3.32
CA LYS A 342 9.53 3.81 3.76
C LYS A 342 9.65 3.56 5.27
N ALA A 343 8.81 4.22 6.07
CA ALA A 343 8.76 3.94 7.51
C ALA A 343 8.32 2.49 7.77
N LYS A 344 7.29 2.01 7.04
CA LYS A 344 6.76 0.65 7.16
C LYS A 344 7.78 -0.44 6.78
N GLN A 345 8.70 -0.18 5.85
CA GLN A 345 9.79 -1.11 5.53
C GLN A 345 10.70 -1.44 6.74
N GLN A 346 10.70 -0.59 7.77
CA GLN A 346 11.53 -0.79 8.97
C GLN A 346 10.82 -1.57 10.09
N GLU A 347 9.51 -1.83 9.95
CA GLU A 347 8.68 -2.49 10.95
C GLU A 347 8.69 -4.02 10.82
N VAL A 348 8.30 -4.71 11.90
CA VAL A 348 8.22 -6.19 11.95
C VAL A 348 7.26 -6.73 10.88
N VAL A 349 6.16 -6.03 10.64
CA VAL A 349 5.13 -6.40 9.66
C VAL A 349 5.66 -6.46 8.22
N TYR A 350 6.71 -5.70 7.91
CA TYR A 350 7.41 -5.80 6.62
C TYR A 350 8.54 -6.83 6.69
N LYS A 351 9.44 -6.72 7.67
CA LYS A 351 10.66 -7.56 7.76
C LYS A 351 10.33 -9.06 7.77
N ASN A 352 9.27 -9.43 8.50
CA ASN A 352 8.80 -10.81 8.61
C ASN A 352 7.65 -11.13 7.64
N GLY A 353 7.28 -10.20 6.77
CA GLY A 353 6.23 -10.37 5.77
C GLY A 353 6.64 -11.36 4.67
N THR A 354 5.63 -11.92 4.00
CA THR A 354 5.84 -12.84 2.89
C THR A 354 6.55 -12.14 1.73
N ALA A 355 7.33 -12.91 0.96
CA ALA A 355 8.08 -12.36 -0.18
C ALA A 355 7.17 -11.64 -1.19
N VAL A 356 5.95 -12.16 -1.39
CA VAL A 356 4.94 -11.58 -2.28
C VAL A 356 4.49 -10.21 -1.77
N LYS A 357 4.16 -10.07 -0.49
CA LYS A 357 3.69 -8.80 0.08
C LYS A 357 4.78 -7.75 0.15
N LYS A 358 6.02 -8.14 0.50
CA LYS A 358 7.19 -7.24 0.44
C LYS A 358 7.40 -6.71 -0.98
N LYS A 359 7.43 -7.61 -1.97
CA LYS A 359 7.58 -7.22 -3.37
C LYS A 359 6.46 -6.29 -3.83
N ALA A 360 5.21 -6.56 -3.45
CA ALA A 360 4.08 -5.69 -3.79
C ALA A 360 4.25 -4.27 -3.23
N LEU A 361 4.74 -4.12 -1.99
CA LEU A 361 5.06 -2.81 -1.41
C LEU A 361 6.22 -2.14 -2.15
N ASP A 362 7.30 -2.86 -2.41
CA ASP A 362 8.49 -2.31 -3.07
C ASP A 362 8.18 -1.86 -4.51
N ASP A 363 7.41 -2.66 -5.26
CA ASP A 363 6.97 -2.33 -6.62
C ASP A 363 6.07 -1.07 -6.60
N ALA A 364 5.06 -1.03 -5.72
CA ALA A 364 4.15 0.12 -5.62
C ALA A 364 4.87 1.39 -5.15
N LEU A 365 5.83 1.26 -4.22
CA LEU A 365 6.68 2.35 -3.76
C LEU A 365 7.52 2.90 -4.90
N LYS A 366 8.14 2.03 -5.70
CA LYS A 366 8.93 2.44 -6.86
C LYS A 366 8.08 3.17 -7.90
N THR A 367 6.90 2.65 -8.24
CA THR A 367 5.96 3.33 -9.14
C THR A 367 5.60 4.72 -8.62
N ALA A 368 5.28 4.85 -7.33
CA ALA A 368 4.96 6.13 -6.71
C ALA A 368 6.15 7.11 -6.73
N GLU A 369 7.37 6.64 -6.45
CA GLU A 369 8.58 7.47 -6.51
C GLU A 369 8.87 7.98 -7.93
N ASP A 370 8.68 7.15 -8.95
CA ASP A 370 8.94 7.53 -10.34
C ASP A 370 7.92 8.57 -10.84
N LEU A 371 6.65 8.46 -10.42
CA LEU A 371 5.62 9.48 -10.63
C LEU A 371 5.96 10.82 -9.96
N VAL A 372 6.44 10.80 -8.70
CA VAL A 372 6.81 12.03 -7.98
C VAL A 372 8.03 12.73 -8.60
N LYS A 373 8.99 11.97 -9.14
CA LYS A 373 10.15 12.55 -9.86
C LYS A 373 9.75 13.27 -11.15
N THR A 374 8.63 12.85 -11.74
CA THR A 374 8.10 13.41 -12.99
C THR A 374 6.69 13.93 -12.74
N PRO A 375 6.48 15.00 -11.94
CA PRO A 375 5.14 15.42 -11.51
C PRO A 375 4.30 16.08 -12.61
N HIS A 376 4.71 15.93 -13.87
CA HIS A 376 4.04 16.41 -15.07
C HIS A 376 3.85 15.27 -16.07
N GLY A 377 2.86 15.45 -16.95
CA GLY A 377 2.61 14.52 -18.06
C GLY A 377 1.87 13.25 -17.64
N HIS A 378 1.49 13.13 -16.38
CA HIS A 378 0.61 12.07 -15.87
C HIS A 378 -0.80 12.60 -15.67
N THR A 379 -1.76 11.69 -15.70
CA THR A 379 -3.15 11.97 -15.40
C THR A 379 -3.40 11.92 -13.89
N ASP A 380 -4.40 12.66 -13.40
CA ASP A 380 -4.83 12.58 -11.99
C ASP A 380 -5.28 11.16 -11.61
N SER A 381 -5.74 10.38 -12.59
CA SER A 381 -6.09 8.96 -12.45
C SER A 381 -4.88 8.09 -12.17
N GLU A 382 -3.76 8.29 -12.86
CA GLU A 382 -2.51 7.54 -12.65
C GLU A 382 -1.94 7.80 -11.25
N ILE A 383 -1.93 9.07 -10.81
CA ILE A 383 -1.47 9.45 -9.47
C ILE A 383 -2.38 8.85 -8.39
N SER A 384 -3.70 8.92 -8.58
CA SER A 384 -4.67 8.34 -7.64
C SER A 384 -4.56 6.81 -7.59
N THR A 385 -4.31 6.17 -8.73
CA THR A 385 -4.09 4.71 -8.82
C THR A 385 -2.82 4.32 -8.10
N ALA A 386 -1.71 5.03 -8.31
CA ALA A 386 -0.46 4.78 -7.60
C ALA A 386 -0.59 4.96 -6.08
N LEU A 387 -1.30 6.01 -5.65
CA LEU A 387 -1.61 6.25 -4.24
C LEU A 387 -2.40 5.09 -3.63
N ASN A 388 -3.46 4.65 -4.31
CA ASN A 388 -4.30 3.54 -3.85
C ASN A 388 -3.52 2.22 -3.81
N ASN A 389 -2.72 1.92 -4.84
CA ASN A 389 -1.89 0.73 -4.90
C ASN A 389 -0.87 0.71 -3.75
N LEU A 390 -0.22 1.85 -3.48
CA LEU A 390 0.74 1.97 -2.39
C LEU A 390 0.06 1.76 -1.02
N ASN A 391 -1.07 2.42 -0.77
CA ASN A 391 -1.83 2.24 0.47
C ASN A 391 -2.35 0.80 0.65
N THR A 392 -2.78 0.17 -0.44
CA THR A 392 -3.22 -1.23 -0.45
C THR A 392 -2.05 -2.17 -0.13
N ALA A 393 -0.86 -1.90 -0.69
CA ALA A 393 0.32 -2.70 -0.39
C ALA A 393 0.78 -2.53 1.07
N ILE A 394 0.73 -1.31 1.62
CA ILE A 394 1.03 -1.03 3.04
C ILE A 394 0.07 -1.80 3.96
N SER A 395 -1.24 -1.70 3.71
CA SER A 395 -2.26 -2.37 4.54
C SER A 395 -2.29 -3.89 4.36
N GLY A 396 -1.80 -4.38 3.22
CA GLY A 396 -1.72 -5.81 2.91
C GLY A 396 -0.49 -6.53 3.46
N LEU A 397 0.40 -5.86 4.19
CA LEU A 397 1.55 -6.50 4.85
C LEU A 397 1.08 -7.51 5.90
N ASP A 398 1.72 -8.68 5.91
CA ASP A 398 1.29 -9.86 6.67
C ASP A 398 2.35 -10.38 7.65
N GLY A 399 3.45 -9.65 7.86
CA GLY A 399 4.51 -10.06 8.76
C GLY A 399 4.04 -10.15 10.20
N MET A 400 4.38 -11.26 10.85
CA MET A 400 4.07 -11.52 12.25
C MET A 400 5.35 -11.56 13.09
N VAL A 401 5.19 -11.49 14.41
CA VAL A 401 6.30 -11.67 15.36
C VAL A 401 6.90 -13.07 15.17
N ASN A 402 8.21 -13.14 14.93
CA ASN A 402 8.93 -14.39 14.76
C ASN A 402 9.21 -15.01 16.13
N THR A 403 8.67 -16.20 16.36
CA THR A 403 8.80 -16.97 17.61
C THR A 403 9.51 -18.31 17.42
N ALA A 404 9.94 -18.65 16.21
CA ALA A 404 10.40 -20.00 15.87
C ALA A 404 11.62 -20.45 16.70
N GLU A 405 12.61 -19.57 16.84
CA GLU A 405 13.81 -19.85 17.63
C GLU A 405 13.50 -19.98 19.13
N LEU A 406 12.66 -19.09 19.67
CA LEU A 406 12.21 -19.16 21.06
C LEU A 406 11.41 -20.43 21.33
N GLN A 407 10.51 -20.82 20.43
CA GLN A 407 9.75 -22.06 20.54
C GLN A 407 10.68 -23.28 20.56
N THR A 408 11.67 -23.32 19.67
CA THR A 408 12.67 -24.39 19.65
C THR A 408 13.46 -24.46 20.96
N ALA A 409 13.87 -23.30 21.50
CA ALA A 409 14.57 -23.22 22.79
C ALA A 409 13.69 -23.70 23.94
N VAL A 410 12.41 -23.32 23.97
CA VAL A 410 11.42 -23.79 24.96
C VAL A 410 11.24 -25.30 24.87
N ASP A 411 11.09 -25.86 23.67
CA ASP A 411 10.88 -27.29 23.49
C ASP A 411 12.11 -28.10 23.93
N ASN A 412 13.32 -27.61 23.63
CA ASN A 412 14.56 -28.23 24.10
C ASN A 412 14.75 -28.11 25.62
N ALA A 413 14.40 -26.96 26.20
CA ALA A 413 14.41 -26.76 27.64
C ALA A 413 13.45 -27.74 28.35
N LYS A 414 12.24 -27.93 27.81
CA LYS A 414 11.28 -28.92 28.36
C LYS A 414 11.83 -30.35 28.37
N LYS A 415 12.57 -30.76 27.32
CA LYS A 415 13.22 -32.09 27.28
C LYS A 415 14.27 -32.29 28.39
N LEU A 416 14.92 -31.21 28.86
CA LEU A 416 15.87 -31.28 29.97
C LEU A 416 15.17 -31.53 31.31
N THR A 417 13.98 -30.95 31.52
CA THR A 417 13.20 -31.16 32.76
C THR A 417 12.61 -32.57 32.90
N GLY A 418 12.60 -33.35 31.81
CA GLY A 418 12.04 -34.71 31.81
C GLY A 418 10.52 -34.80 31.77
N VAL A 419 9.81 -33.66 31.72
CA VAL A 419 8.33 -33.62 31.62
C VAL A 419 7.79 -33.99 30.23
N THR A 420 8.65 -34.08 29.22
CA THR A 420 8.29 -34.46 27.84
C THR A 420 9.01 -35.72 27.39
N THR A 421 8.32 -36.59 26.65
CA THR A 421 8.89 -37.80 26.02
C THR A 421 9.25 -37.56 24.55
N PRO A 422 10.44 -37.99 24.08
CA PRO A 422 11.53 -38.59 24.85
C PRO A 422 12.32 -37.57 25.69
N LYS A 423 12.83 -38.03 26.84
CA LYS A 423 13.70 -37.26 27.74
C LYS A 423 15.07 -37.02 27.09
N SER A 424 15.67 -35.86 27.33
CA SER A 424 17.03 -35.57 26.84
C SER A 424 18.07 -36.49 27.49
N GLN A 425 19.10 -36.88 26.74
CA GLN A 425 20.29 -37.54 27.32
C GLN A 425 21.00 -36.64 28.34
N ASP A 426 20.88 -35.33 28.18
CA ASP A 426 21.44 -34.30 29.05
C ASP A 426 20.52 -33.90 30.22
N ALA A 427 19.46 -34.66 30.49
CA ALA A 427 18.52 -34.31 31.56
C ALA A 427 19.18 -34.26 32.95
N TYR A 428 20.31 -34.95 33.16
CA TYR A 428 21.10 -34.84 34.38
C TYR A 428 21.57 -33.40 34.66
N LYS A 429 21.73 -32.56 33.62
CA LYS A 429 22.08 -31.14 33.76
C LYS A 429 21.03 -30.38 34.54
N TYR A 430 19.75 -30.71 34.36
CA TYR A 430 18.68 -30.14 35.15
C TYR A 430 18.46 -30.93 36.45
N GLU A 431 18.30 -32.25 36.39
CA GLU A 431 17.92 -33.07 37.56
C GLU A 431 18.92 -32.95 38.73
N ASN A 432 20.21 -32.91 38.40
CA ASN A 432 21.29 -32.83 39.37
C ASN A 432 21.78 -31.40 39.62
N ALA A 433 21.22 -30.37 38.98
CA ALA A 433 21.62 -28.98 39.21
C ALA A 433 21.27 -28.49 40.61
N SER A 434 21.97 -27.45 41.05
CA SER A 434 21.65 -26.72 42.27
C SER A 434 20.26 -26.05 42.18
N GLU A 435 19.59 -25.96 43.32
CA GLU A 435 18.22 -25.43 43.40
C GLU A 435 18.11 -23.98 42.89
N ALA A 436 19.16 -23.18 43.08
CA ALA A 436 19.22 -21.81 42.57
C ALA A 436 19.24 -21.79 41.02
N LYS A 437 20.00 -22.68 40.39
CA LYS A 437 20.10 -22.77 38.93
C LYS A 437 18.83 -23.37 38.30
N LYS A 438 18.24 -24.40 38.92
CA LYS A 438 16.91 -24.90 38.53
C LYS A 438 15.84 -23.81 38.56
N SER A 439 15.78 -23.06 39.67
CA SER A 439 14.82 -21.97 39.83
C SER A 439 15.00 -20.87 38.77
N ALA A 440 16.24 -20.51 38.44
CA ALA A 440 16.53 -19.54 37.40
C ALA A 440 16.11 -20.04 36.00
N PHE A 441 16.37 -21.32 35.72
CA PHE A 441 15.94 -22.00 34.51
C PHE A 441 14.40 -22.03 34.38
N ASP A 442 13.70 -22.47 35.42
CA ASP A 442 12.23 -22.58 35.40
C ASP A 442 11.56 -21.23 35.21
N LYS A 443 12.10 -20.19 35.86
CA LYS A 443 11.64 -18.81 35.68
C LYS A 443 11.86 -18.33 34.24
N ALA A 444 13.03 -18.60 33.66
CA ALA A 444 13.31 -18.20 32.28
C ALA A 444 12.44 -18.97 31.28
N LEU A 445 12.16 -20.25 31.53
CA LEU A 445 11.25 -21.08 30.73
C LEU A 445 9.82 -20.52 30.77
N GLN A 446 9.30 -20.20 31.96
CA GLN A 446 7.98 -19.59 32.12
C GLN A 446 7.88 -18.22 31.41
N GLN A 447 8.93 -17.40 31.49
CA GLN A 447 8.99 -16.12 30.78
C GLN A 447 8.98 -16.30 29.26
N ALA A 448 9.69 -17.31 28.75
CA ALA A 448 9.70 -17.67 27.33
C ALA A 448 8.32 -18.14 26.85
N GLU A 449 7.65 -19.01 27.59
CA GLU A 449 6.27 -19.45 27.26
C GLU A 449 5.28 -18.29 27.26
N SER A 450 5.41 -17.37 28.23
CA SER A 450 4.60 -16.16 28.31
C SER A 450 4.85 -15.23 27.12
N ALA A 451 6.11 -15.06 26.70
CA ALA A 451 6.47 -14.24 25.55
C ALA A 451 5.92 -14.83 24.23
N ILE A 452 5.95 -16.15 24.06
CA ILE A 452 5.34 -16.84 22.90
C ILE A 452 3.82 -16.62 22.89
N THR A 453 3.17 -16.75 24.05
CA THR A 453 1.72 -16.54 24.17
C THR A 453 1.34 -15.11 23.82
N GLU A 454 2.09 -14.14 24.35
CA GLU A 454 1.89 -12.72 24.09
C GLU A 454 2.15 -12.34 22.62
N ALA A 455 3.14 -12.97 21.98
CA ALA A 455 3.43 -12.78 20.56
C ALA A 455 2.27 -13.23 19.65
N LYS A 456 1.55 -14.28 20.05
CA LYS A 456 0.37 -14.81 19.33
C LYS A 456 -0.94 -14.10 19.71
N ASN A 457 -0.94 -13.28 20.75
CA ASN A 457 -2.12 -12.60 21.25
C ASN A 457 -2.50 -11.40 20.35
N ALA A 458 -3.49 -11.61 19.48
CA ALA A 458 -4.02 -10.57 18.59
C ALA A 458 -4.71 -9.41 19.33
N LYS A 459 -5.15 -9.60 20.59
CA LYS A 459 -5.83 -8.58 21.41
C LYS A 459 -4.88 -7.77 22.31
N SER A 460 -3.59 -8.11 22.32
CA SER A 460 -2.61 -7.37 23.14
C SER A 460 -2.44 -5.94 22.63
N THR A 461 -2.30 -4.99 23.56
CA THR A 461 -2.03 -3.57 23.28
C THR A 461 -0.59 -3.30 22.84
N LYS A 462 0.31 -4.29 22.94
CA LYS A 462 1.71 -4.15 22.52
C LYS A 462 1.83 -4.18 21.01
N THR A 463 2.69 -3.33 20.47
CA THR A 463 3.03 -3.35 19.03
C THR A 463 3.80 -4.63 18.66
N PRO A 464 3.80 -5.05 17.39
CA PRO A 464 4.65 -6.15 16.91
C PRO A 464 6.12 -6.01 17.32
N GLU A 465 6.67 -4.80 17.32
CA GLU A 465 8.05 -4.50 17.70
C GLU A 465 8.30 -4.79 19.17
N GLN A 466 7.41 -4.35 20.06
CA GLN A 466 7.50 -4.60 21.50
C GLN A 466 7.38 -6.10 21.81
N LYS A 467 6.50 -6.81 21.09
CA LYS A 467 6.35 -8.27 21.20
C LYS A 467 7.61 -8.99 20.73
N GLN A 468 8.20 -8.58 19.60
CA GLN A 468 9.45 -9.16 19.10
C GLN A 468 10.61 -8.93 20.06
N GLN A 469 10.71 -7.73 20.67
CA GLN A 469 11.72 -7.46 21.68
C GLN A 469 11.56 -8.36 22.91
N ALA A 470 10.33 -8.59 23.37
CA ALA A 470 10.05 -9.50 24.47
C ALA A 470 10.46 -10.94 24.14
N VAL A 471 10.18 -11.41 22.92
CA VAL A 471 10.62 -12.72 22.42
C VAL A 471 12.14 -12.85 22.43
N ASN A 472 12.86 -11.87 21.88
CA ASN A 472 14.33 -11.89 21.82
C ASN A 472 14.96 -11.85 23.22
N THR A 473 14.35 -11.07 24.13
CA THR A 473 14.79 -10.98 25.54
C THR A 473 14.60 -12.33 26.24
N ALA A 474 13.44 -12.97 26.07
CA ALA A 474 13.16 -14.25 26.67
C ALA A 474 14.03 -15.38 26.10
N LEU A 475 14.33 -15.36 24.79
CA LEU A 475 15.27 -16.31 24.15
C LEU A 475 16.66 -16.21 24.78
N THR A 476 17.14 -14.98 24.98
CA THR A 476 18.44 -14.72 25.60
C THR A 476 18.47 -15.22 27.05
N ALA A 477 17.42 -14.91 27.82
CA ALA A 477 17.30 -15.33 29.22
C ALA A 477 17.25 -16.85 29.36
N LEU A 478 16.46 -17.54 28.55
CA LEU A 478 16.34 -19.00 28.57
C LEU A 478 17.65 -19.66 28.17
N THR A 479 18.28 -19.22 27.07
CA THR A 479 19.58 -19.75 26.62
C THR A 479 20.64 -19.60 27.70
N LYS A 480 20.71 -18.43 28.34
CA LYS A 480 21.63 -18.20 29.46
C LYS A 480 21.36 -19.16 30.62
N ALA A 481 20.11 -19.31 31.04
CA ALA A 481 19.75 -20.17 32.16
C ALA A 481 20.02 -21.65 31.88
N VAL A 482 19.79 -22.11 30.64
CA VAL A 482 20.15 -23.47 30.17
C VAL A 482 21.66 -23.71 30.31
N ASN A 483 22.47 -22.75 29.86
CA ASN A 483 23.94 -22.88 29.91
C ASN A 483 24.52 -22.77 31.33
N GLU A 484 23.79 -22.15 32.26
CA GLU A 484 24.20 -22.02 33.66
C GLU A 484 23.77 -23.19 34.55
N LEU A 485 23.07 -24.19 34.00
CA LEU A 485 22.78 -25.43 34.71
C LEU A 485 24.09 -26.15 35.06
N ASP A 486 24.24 -26.51 36.34
CA ASP A 486 25.45 -27.06 36.95
C ASP A 486 25.30 -28.54 37.34
N GLY A 487 24.27 -29.22 36.84
CA GLY A 487 24.06 -30.65 37.05
C GLY A 487 25.05 -31.50 36.25
N ASN A 488 25.67 -32.48 36.92
CA ASN A 488 26.61 -33.41 36.31
C ASN A 488 26.08 -34.84 36.33
N ASP A 489 26.54 -35.69 35.41
CA ASP A 489 26.14 -37.10 35.37
C ASP A 489 26.74 -37.85 36.57
N LYS A 490 25.90 -38.60 37.27
CA LYS A 490 26.25 -39.39 38.46
C LYS A 490 26.14 -40.90 38.22
N SER A 491 25.82 -41.32 37.01
CA SER A 491 25.50 -42.73 36.69
C SER A 491 26.65 -43.67 37.04
N GLN A 492 27.90 -43.28 36.76
CA GLN A 492 29.08 -44.07 37.12
C GLN A 492 29.27 -44.21 38.64
N LEU A 493 29.10 -43.12 39.38
CA LEU A 493 29.19 -43.14 40.85
C LEU A 493 28.09 -44.05 41.44
N VAL A 494 26.86 -43.97 40.93
CA VAL A 494 25.75 -44.83 41.37
C VAL A 494 26.05 -46.31 41.10
N ALA A 495 26.59 -46.65 39.93
CA ALA A 495 26.99 -48.02 39.61
C ALA A 495 28.09 -48.53 40.54
N LYS A 496 29.14 -47.73 40.78
CA LYS A 496 30.23 -48.08 41.70
C LYS A 496 29.79 -48.19 43.15
N LEU A 497 28.85 -47.35 43.57
CA LEU A 497 28.23 -47.44 44.89
C LEU A 497 27.47 -48.75 45.05
N ALA A 498 26.74 -49.20 44.02
CA ALA A 498 26.05 -50.50 44.04
C ALA A 498 27.04 -51.67 44.13
N GLU A 499 28.13 -51.65 43.35
CA GLU A 499 29.21 -52.63 43.41
C GLU A 499 29.82 -52.73 44.81
N ALA A 500 30.20 -51.58 45.40
CA ALA A 500 30.77 -51.48 46.73
C ALA A 500 29.84 -52.03 47.82
N LYS A 501 28.53 -51.74 47.74
CA LYS A 501 27.53 -52.30 48.64
C LYS A 501 27.42 -53.82 48.51
N GLY A 502 27.50 -54.35 47.29
CA GLY A 502 27.50 -55.78 47.03
C GLY A 502 28.67 -56.51 47.71
N LYS A 503 29.86 -55.89 47.72
CA LYS A 503 31.07 -56.46 48.34
C LYS A 503 30.97 -56.74 49.83
N LYS A 504 30.04 -56.12 50.56
CA LYS A 504 29.83 -56.39 51.98
C LYS A 504 29.41 -57.84 52.28
N ASN A 505 28.89 -58.55 51.29
CA ASN A 505 28.49 -59.95 51.42
C ASN A 505 29.62 -60.94 51.11
N ASP A 506 30.68 -60.50 50.45
CA ASP A 506 31.81 -61.34 50.04
C ASP A 506 32.74 -61.62 51.24
N ALA A 507 33.44 -62.77 51.19
CA ALA A 507 34.51 -63.08 52.14
C ALA A 507 35.59 -61.98 52.17
N SER A 508 35.82 -61.31 51.03
CA SER A 508 36.77 -60.21 50.91
C SER A 508 36.47 -59.04 51.84
N TYR A 509 35.21 -58.78 52.18
CA TYR A 509 34.85 -57.80 53.20
C TYR A 509 34.66 -58.43 54.58
N LYS A 510 33.95 -59.56 54.69
CA LYS A 510 33.63 -60.18 56.00
C LYS A 510 34.90 -60.55 56.80
N ASN A 511 35.92 -61.04 56.09
CA ASN A 511 37.20 -61.42 56.64
C ASN A 511 38.28 -60.34 56.44
N ALA A 512 37.92 -59.12 55.98
CA ALA A 512 38.88 -58.02 55.93
C ALA A 512 39.25 -57.53 57.33
N SER A 513 40.40 -56.86 57.43
CA SER A 513 40.79 -56.15 58.63
C SER A 513 39.82 -55.01 58.95
N ALA A 514 39.68 -54.68 60.23
CA ALA A 514 38.74 -53.66 60.69
C ALA A 514 38.98 -52.29 60.02
N ALA A 515 40.23 -51.94 59.74
CA ALA A 515 40.59 -50.71 59.06
C ALA A 515 40.07 -50.66 57.62
N LYS A 516 40.13 -51.79 56.88
CA LYS A 516 39.65 -51.88 55.50
C LYS A 516 38.12 -51.93 55.42
N GLN A 517 37.47 -52.61 56.36
CA GLN A 517 36.02 -52.57 56.51
C GLN A 517 35.51 -51.13 56.72
N ALA A 518 36.12 -50.41 57.67
CA ALA A 518 35.78 -49.02 57.95
C ALA A 518 36.05 -48.10 56.75
N ALA A 519 37.14 -48.32 56.01
CA ALA A 519 37.45 -47.54 54.81
C ALA A 519 36.35 -47.69 53.73
N LEU A 520 35.87 -48.91 53.49
CA LEU A 520 34.77 -49.15 52.54
C LEU A 520 33.46 -48.52 53.02
N ASP A 521 33.10 -48.69 54.30
CA ASP A 521 31.85 -48.13 54.84
C ASP A 521 31.83 -46.60 54.80
N ASN A 522 32.97 -45.96 55.09
CA ASN A 522 33.12 -44.50 54.99
C ASN A 522 33.05 -44.02 53.53
N ALA A 523 33.66 -44.75 52.59
CA ALA A 523 33.59 -44.43 51.16
C ALA A 523 32.16 -44.56 50.63
N ILE A 524 31.42 -45.61 51.03
CA ILE A 524 29.98 -45.80 50.71
C ILE A 524 29.16 -44.62 51.24
N THR A 525 29.34 -44.25 52.51
CA THR A 525 28.59 -43.14 53.14
C THR A 525 28.86 -41.80 52.47
N SER A 526 30.13 -41.55 52.12
CA SER A 526 30.52 -40.32 51.41
C SER A 526 29.92 -40.27 50.00
N ALA A 527 30.00 -41.37 49.25
CA ALA A 527 29.41 -41.47 47.91
C ALA A 527 27.88 -41.31 47.93
N GLU A 528 27.17 -41.88 48.90
CA GLU A 528 25.73 -41.67 49.08
C GLU A 528 25.37 -40.19 49.30
N SER A 529 26.21 -39.47 50.03
CA SER A 529 26.03 -38.03 50.27
C SER A 529 26.21 -37.22 48.98
N ILE A 530 27.22 -37.55 48.17
CA ILE A 530 27.45 -36.91 46.86
C ILE A 530 26.33 -37.22 45.86
N VAL A 531 25.81 -38.45 45.85
CA VAL A 531 24.66 -38.82 45.00
C VAL A 531 23.45 -37.92 45.30
N LYS A 532 23.17 -37.64 46.59
CA LYS A 532 22.05 -36.79 47.02
C LYS A 532 22.32 -35.28 46.87
N LYS A 533 23.59 -34.86 46.78
CA LYS A 533 23.97 -33.44 46.72
C LYS A 533 23.58 -32.80 45.38
N ALA A 534 22.68 -31.82 45.39
CA ALA A 534 22.39 -30.98 44.23
C ALA A 534 23.62 -30.12 43.85
N GLY A 535 23.88 -29.97 42.55
CA GLY A 535 25.04 -29.24 42.01
C GLY A 535 26.39 -29.85 42.39
N ALA A 536 26.45 -31.17 42.62
CA ALA A 536 27.72 -31.84 42.88
C ALA A 536 28.67 -31.65 41.69
N THR A 537 29.90 -31.23 41.97
CA THR A 537 30.88 -30.94 40.93
C THR A 537 31.44 -32.24 40.32
N GLU A 538 31.92 -32.17 39.07
CA GLU A 538 32.60 -33.30 38.42
C GLU A 538 33.75 -33.85 39.27
N LYS A 539 34.49 -32.96 39.94
CA LYS A 539 35.59 -33.36 40.84
C LYS A 539 35.07 -34.14 42.05
N GLU A 540 34.01 -33.68 42.72
CA GLU A 540 33.45 -34.40 43.86
C GLU A 540 32.93 -35.80 43.47
N ILE A 541 32.32 -35.91 42.28
CA ILE A 541 31.83 -37.19 41.76
C ILE A 541 33.00 -38.12 41.45
N SER A 542 34.05 -37.62 40.79
CA SER A 542 35.26 -38.38 40.46
C SER A 542 36.05 -38.81 41.70
N ASP A 543 36.22 -37.91 42.67
CA ASP A 543 36.89 -38.19 43.95
C ASP A 543 36.13 -39.29 44.72
N ALA A 544 34.80 -39.21 44.81
CA ALA A 544 33.98 -40.23 45.47
C ALA A 544 34.04 -41.58 44.74
N THR A 545 34.02 -41.56 43.40
CA THR A 545 34.15 -42.77 42.58
C THR A 545 35.51 -43.45 42.79
N SER A 546 36.58 -42.64 42.84
CA SER A 546 37.94 -43.11 43.10
C SER A 546 38.10 -43.67 44.51
N ALA A 547 37.52 -43.01 45.51
CA ALA A 547 37.52 -43.48 46.89
C ALA A 547 36.82 -44.84 47.04
N LEU A 548 35.67 -45.03 46.39
CA LEU A 548 34.97 -46.33 46.36
C LEU A 548 35.83 -47.41 45.71
N ASN A 549 36.40 -47.13 44.53
CA ASN A 549 37.25 -48.09 43.83
C ASN A 549 38.45 -48.51 44.70
N ASN A 550 39.15 -47.54 45.30
CA ASN A 550 40.30 -47.80 46.14
C ASN A 550 39.94 -48.59 47.41
N ALA A 551 38.77 -48.32 48.01
CA ALA A 551 38.33 -49.05 49.18
C ALA A 551 37.92 -50.49 48.84
N VAL A 552 37.28 -50.72 47.69
CA VAL A 552 36.93 -52.05 47.19
C VAL A 552 38.17 -52.88 46.86
N THR A 553 39.13 -52.31 46.12
CA THR A 553 40.37 -53.01 45.75
C THR A 553 41.32 -53.20 46.93
N GLY A 554 41.21 -52.33 47.95
CA GLY A 554 42.01 -52.40 49.16
C GLY A 554 41.53 -53.40 50.21
N LEU A 555 40.44 -54.13 49.96
CA LEU A 555 39.96 -55.21 50.84
C LEU A 555 40.98 -56.35 50.91
N ASP A 556 41.26 -56.80 52.12
CA ASP A 556 42.29 -57.79 52.46
C ASP A 556 41.71 -59.07 53.08
N GLY A 557 40.39 -59.29 52.94
CA GLY A 557 39.75 -60.53 53.36
C GLY A 557 39.93 -61.64 52.34
N HIS A 558 40.08 -62.87 52.82
CA HIS A 558 40.22 -64.06 51.98
C HIS A 558 39.22 -65.14 52.39
N ASP A 559 38.85 -66.02 51.46
CA ASP A 559 37.94 -67.14 51.72
C ASP A 559 38.62 -68.20 52.60
N THR A 560 37.94 -68.59 53.68
CA THR A 560 38.41 -69.61 54.63
C THR A 560 37.68 -70.94 54.50
N SER A 561 36.76 -71.07 53.54
CA SER A 561 35.90 -72.26 53.39
C SER A 561 36.70 -73.55 53.19
N ALA A 562 37.80 -73.49 52.41
CA ALA A 562 38.67 -74.65 52.20
C ALA A 562 39.41 -75.07 53.48
N LEU A 563 39.85 -74.12 54.31
CA LEU A 563 40.47 -74.38 55.61
C LEU A 563 39.45 -74.97 56.57
N GLN A 564 38.23 -74.43 56.59
CA GLN A 564 37.13 -74.97 57.40
C GLN A 564 36.80 -76.42 57.04
N ALA A 565 36.78 -76.75 55.74
CA ALA A 565 36.59 -78.12 55.29
C ALA A 565 37.73 -79.05 55.74
N ALA A 566 38.98 -78.60 55.63
CA ALA A 566 40.15 -79.36 56.08
C ALA A 566 40.12 -79.62 57.60
N VAL A 567 39.76 -78.63 58.42
CA VAL A 567 39.56 -78.80 59.86
C VAL A 567 38.45 -79.79 60.16
N THR A 568 37.33 -79.73 59.43
CA THR A 568 36.21 -80.66 59.62
C THR A 568 36.61 -82.12 59.30
N ALA A 569 37.38 -82.30 58.23
CA ALA A 569 37.92 -83.61 57.87
C ALA A 569 38.91 -84.13 58.92
N ALA A 570 39.79 -83.25 59.44
CA ALA A 570 40.74 -83.58 60.49
C ALA A 570 40.01 -83.98 61.80
N GLU A 571 39.00 -83.23 62.23
CA GLU A 571 38.20 -83.58 63.41
C GLU A 571 37.50 -84.94 63.25
N SER A 572 37.07 -85.28 62.04
CA SER A 572 36.53 -86.62 61.75
C SER A 572 37.61 -87.71 61.87
N LYS A 573 38.85 -87.42 61.44
CA LYS A 573 39.98 -88.34 61.50
C LYS A 573 40.38 -88.73 62.93
N LYS A 574 40.13 -87.88 63.94
CA LYS A 574 40.38 -88.19 65.37
C LYS A 574 39.64 -89.43 65.87
N LYS A 575 38.54 -89.81 65.19
CA LYS A 575 37.72 -90.98 65.54
C LYS A 575 38.20 -92.28 64.87
N THR A 576 39.25 -92.21 64.05
CA THR A 576 39.78 -93.37 63.31
C THR A 576 40.97 -94.00 64.04
N VAL A 577 41.24 -95.27 63.77
CA VAL A 577 42.41 -95.99 64.33
C VAL A 577 43.73 -95.30 63.94
N ALA A 578 43.78 -94.67 62.76
CA ALA A 578 44.92 -93.87 62.33
C ALA A 578 45.34 -92.81 63.35
N TYR A 579 44.39 -92.19 64.05
CA TYR A 579 44.69 -91.25 65.13
C TYR A 579 44.73 -91.94 66.50
N MET A 580 43.76 -92.81 66.84
CA MET A 580 43.66 -93.41 68.18
C MET A 580 44.89 -94.23 68.57
N ASN A 581 45.55 -94.88 67.59
CA ASN A 581 46.73 -95.70 67.82
C ASN A 581 48.03 -95.07 67.29
N ALA A 582 48.00 -93.83 66.79
CA ALA A 582 49.22 -93.14 66.34
C ALA A 582 50.21 -92.91 67.49
N SER A 583 51.47 -92.68 67.15
CA SER A 583 52.48 -92.27 68.13
C SER A 583 52.17 -90.90 68.73
N ASP A 584 52.51 -90.70 70.02
CA ASP A 584 52.20 -89.47 70.76
C ASP A 584 52.73 -88.21 70.07
N THR A 585 53.91 -88.29 69.46
CA THR A 585 54.52 -87.19 68.70
C THR A 585 53.68 -86.81 67.48
N LYS A 586 53.11 -87.79 66.76
CA LYS A 586 52.26 -87.55 65.58
C LYS A 586 50.88 -87.04 65.96
N LYS A 587 50.27 -87.57 67.04
CA LYS A 587 49.01 -87.03 67.58
C LYS A 587 49.17 -85.58 68.01
N THR A 588 50.23 -85.26 68.76
CA THR A 588 50.53 -83.90 69.20
C THR A 588 50.71 -82.94 68.01
N ALA A 589 51.46 -83.36 66.98
CA ALA A 589 51.64 -82.56 65.77
C ALA A 589 50.31 -82.31 65.02
N PHE A 590 49.47 -83.34 64.93
CA PHE A 590 48.14 -83.25 64.35
C PHE A 590 47.23 -82.30 65.14
N ASP A 591 47.14 -82.46 66.45
CA ASP A 591 46.30 -81.63 67.32
C ASP A 591 46.76 -80.16 67.31
N ASN A 592 48.08 -79.91 67.28
CA ASN A 592 48.62 -78.56 67.14
C ASN A 592 48.28 -77.94 65.79
N ALA A 593 48.33 -78.70 64.70
CA ALA A 593 47.97 -78.21 63.36
C ALA A 593 46.46 -77.91 63.26
N VAL A 594 45.61 -78.74 63.87
CA VAL A 594 44.16 -78.49 64.00
C VAL A 594 43.93 -77.20 64.79
N ALA A 595 44.59 -77.03 65.94
CA ALA A 595 44.44 -75.84 66.77
C ALA A 595 44.90 -74.56 66.06
N ALA A 596 46.01 -74.62 65.30
CA ALA A 596 46.51 -73.50 64.51
C ALA A 596 45.54 -73.11 63.38
N ALA A 597 45.01 -74.10 62.67
CA ALA A 597 43.98 -73.88 61.64
C ALA A 597 42.69 -73.31 62.24
N GLN A 598 42.25 -73.82 63.39
CA GLN A 598 41.06 -73.31 64.09
C GLN A 598 41.25 -71.88 64.58
N ALA A 599 42.44 -71.52 65.08
CA ALA A 599 42.74 -70.15 65.50
C ALA A 599 42.60 -69.13 64.35
N ILE A 600 42.93 -69.52 63.12
CA ILE A 600 42.70 -68.68 61.92
C ILE A 600 41.20 -68.59 61.62
N LEU A 601 40.43 -69.68 61.74
CA LEU A 601 38.99 -69.68 61.51
C LEU A 601 38.20 -68.87 62.55
N ASP A 602 38.66 -68.88 63.81
CA ASP A 602 38.05 -68.11 64.90
C ASP A 602 38.37 -66.61 64.79
N SER A 603 39.48 -66.27 64.12
CA SER A 603 39.92 -64.89 63.90
C SER A 603 40.43 -64.67 62.48
N PRO A 604 39.54 -64.76 61.46
CA PRO A 604 39.92 -64.76 60.05
C PRO A 604 40.24 -63.36 59.51
N LYS A 605 39.99 -62.32 60.30
CA LYS A 605 40.08 -60.93 59.87
C LYS A 605 41.52 -60.52 59.54
N GLY A 606 41.74 -60.09 58.30
CA GLY A 606 43.03 -59.62 57.79
C GLY A 606 44.08 -60.73 57.66
N LYS A 607 43.68 -61.99 57.71
CA LYS A 607 44.58 -63.13 57.48
C LYS A 607 44.92 -63.22 56.01
N THR A 608 46.20 -63.27 55.71
CA THR A 608 46.69 -63.35 54.33
C THR A 608 46.32 -64.70 53.71
N GLU A 609 46.18 -64.72 52.38
CA GLU A 609 45.98 -65.96 51.62
C GLU A 609 47.07 -67.01 51.93
N GLN A 610 48.31 -66.54 52.13
CA GLN A 610 49.43 -67.41 52.50
C GLN A 610 49.25 -68.03 53.89
N GLU A 611 48.88 -67.26 54.92
CA GLU A 611 48.64 -67.81 56.27
C GLU A 611 47.53 -68.88 56.26
N ILE A 612 46.46 -68.65 55.49
CA ILE A 612 45.33 -69.59 55.37
C ILE A 612 45.77 -70.86 54.65
N SER A 613 46.49 -70.72 53.52
CA SER A 613 46.99 -71.85 52.74
C SER A 613 48.02 -72.67 53.52
N ASP A 614 48.96 -72.00 54.20
CA ASP A 614 49.99 -72.66 55.02
C ASP A 614 49.37 -73.47 56.16
N ALA A 615 48.38 -72.92 56.85
CA ALA A 615 47.67 -73.64 57.90
C ALA A 615 46.92 -74.87 57.34
N LYS A 616 46.29 -74.74 56.17
CA LYS A 616 45.64 -75.87 55.49
C LYS A 616 46.66 -76.95 55.14
N THR A 617 47.78 -76.59 54.52
CA THR A 617 48.83 -77.53 54.12
C THR A 617 49.49 -78.19 55.32
N GLN A 618 49.76 -77.45 56.40
CA GLN A 618 50.28 -78.01 57.64
C GLN A 618 49.31 -79.02 58.24
N LEU A 619 48.01 -78.71 58.25
CA LEU A 619 46.98 -79.63 58.73
C LEU A 619 46.90 -80.90 57.88
N GLU A 620 46.88 -80.77 56.55
CA GLU A 620 46.86 -81.92 55.63
C GLU A 620 48.12 -82.79 55.78
N THR A 621 49.29 -82.16 55.94
CA THR A 621 50.57 -82.86 56.15
C THR A 621 50.55 -83.63 57.47
N ALA A 622 50.12 -83.00 58.56
CA ALA A 622 50.02 -83.65 59.87
C ALA A 622 48.98 -84.78 59.85
N SER A 623 47.86 -84.58 59.15
CA SER A 623 46.81 -85.59 58.94
C SER A 623 47.33 -86.82 58.21
N ASN A 624 48.13 -86.62 57.17
CA ASN A 624 48.72 -87.72 56.40
C ASN A 624 49.89 -88.41 57.10
N ALA A 625 50.49 -87.76 58.11
CA ALA A 625 51.62 -88.30 58.88
C ALA A 625 51.20 -89.17 60.06
N LEU A 626 49.90 -89.33 60.31
CA LEU A 626 49.36 -90.24 61.32
C LEU A 626 49.73 -91.70 60.99
N ASP A 627 50.32 -92.39 61.95
CA ASP A 627 50.93 -93.73 61.81
C ASP A 627 50.19 -94.81 62.61
N GLY A 628 48.99 -94.51 63.10
CA GLY A 628 48.18 -95.43 63.88
C GLY A 628 47.73 -96.63 63.07
N THR A 629 47.94 -97.82 63.61
CA THR A 629 47.59 -99.09 62.97
C THR A 629 46.87 -100.02 63.95
N VAL A 630 46.18 -101.03 63.42
CA VAL A 630 45.51 -102.03 64.25
C VAL A 630 46.57 -102.93 64.89
N ASP A 631 46.60 -103.00 66.22
CA ASP A 631 47.49 -103.93 66.93
C ASP A 631 47.00 -105.36 66.76
N THR A 632 47.61 -106.06 65.81
CA THR A 632 47.34 -107.47 65.52
C THR A 632 48.19 -108.43 66.33
N SER A 633 49.15 -107.94 67.12
CA SER A 633 50.20 -108.76 67.74
C SER A 633 49.63 -109.85 68.65
N LYS A 634 48.63 -109.51 69.48
CA LYS A 634 47.97 -110.48 70.38
C LYS A 634 47.23 -111.58 69.62
N LEU A 635 46.47 -111.21 68.58
CA LEU A 635 45.72 -112.17 67.77
C LEU A 635 46.68 -113.05 66.95
N GLN A 636 47.74 -112.46 66.39
CA GLN A 636 48.78 -113.17 65.65
C GLN A 636 49.50 -114.20 66.52
N VAL A 637 49.78 -113.90 67.80
CA VAL A 637 50.37 -114.85 68.75
C VAL A 637 49.44 -116.06 68.99
N GLU A 638 48.13 -115.84 69.15
CA GLU A 638 47.19 -116.95 69.35
C GLU A 638 47.01 -117.81 68.09
N VAL A 639 46.95 -117.19 66.90
CA VAL A 639 46.93 -117.92 65.62
C VAL A 639 48.20 -118.76 65.44
N ASN A 640 49.37 -118.22 65.80
CA ASN A 640 50.64 -118.96 65.68
C ASN A 640 50.71 -120.21 66.58
N LYS A 641 49.94 -120.27 67.68
CA LYS A 641 49.84 -121.47 68.52
C LYS A 641 49.05 -122.59 67.84
N ALA A 642 48.30 -122.29 66.79
CA ALA A 642 47.32 -123.21 66.24
C ALA A 642 47.92 -124.50 65.68
N ASP A 643 49.05 -124.40 64.98
CA ASP A 643 49.77 -125.56 64.47
C ASP A 643 50.25 -126.51 65.57
N SER A 644 50.72 -125.95 66.69
CA SER A 644 51.17 -126.74 67.84
C SER A 644 49.99 -127.38 68.57
N LEU A 645 48.89 -126.64 68.77
CA LEU A 645 47.70 -127.17 69.42
C LEU A 645 47.03 -128.26 68.58
N LYS A 646 46.91 -128.09 67.26
CA LYS A 646 46.34 -129.09 66.34
C LYS A 646 47.09 -130.43 66.36
N LYS A 647 48.39 -130.42 66.71
CA LYS A 647 49.23 -131.62 66.87
C LYS A 647 49.18 -132.25 68.26
N SER A 648 48.56 -131.58 69.24
CA SER A 648 48.49 -132.06 70.62
C SER A 648 47.43 -133.15 70.80
N VAL A 649 47.60 -134.01 71.81
CA VAL A 649 46.60 -135.01 72.22
C VAL A 649 45.27 -134.38 72.65
N GLN A 650 45.29 -133.13 73.12
CA GLN A 650 44.10 -132.37 73.50
C GLN A 650 43.21 -132.09 72.28
N TYR A 651 43.81 -131.85 71.10
CA TYR A 651 43.07 -131.66 69.86
C TYR A 651 42.72 -133.00 69.21
N THR A 652 43.68 -133.93 69.05
CA THR A 652 43.43 -135.19 68.31
C THR A 652 42.38 -136.08 68.98
N ASN A 653 42.31 -136.09 70.33
CA ASN A 653 41.30 -136.84 71.09
C ASN A 653 40.01 -136.05 71.37
N ALA A 654 39.90 -134.77 70.96
CA ALA A 654 38.68 -134.00 71.13
C ALA A 654 37.53 -134.51 70.25
N VAL A 655 36.30 -134.39 70.75
CA VAL A 655 35.07 -134.68 69.98
C VAL A 655 34.92 -133.73 68.79
N GLN A 656 34.27 -134.19 67.72
CA GLN A 656 34.22 -133.49 66.43
C GLN A 656 33.71 -132.05 66.53
N ASP A 657 32.64 -131.81 67.30
CA ASP A 657 32.07 -130.46 67.46
C ASP A 657 33.08 -129.45 68.07
N LYS A 658 33.97 -129.91 68.95
CA LYS A 658 35.02 -129.06 69.56
C LYS A 658 36.16 -128.77 68.59
N LYS A 659 36.51 -129.72 67.72
CA LYS A 659 37.46 -129.50 66.62
C LYS A 659 36.92 -128.49 65.63
N SER A 660 35.67 -128.67 65.18
CA SER A 660 35.01 -127.74 64.25
C SER A 660 34.87 -126.33 64.84
N ALA A 661 34.48 -126.18 66.11
CA ALA A 661 34.41 -124.87 66.76
C ALA A 661 35.78 -124.18 66.84
N TYR A 662 36.84 -124.93 67.14
CA TYR A 662 38.20 -124.41 67.15
C TYR A 662 38.69 -124.00 65.76
N ASP A 663 38.48 -124.85 64.75
CA ASP A 663 38.85 -124.54 63.35
C ASP A 663 38.10 -123.32 62.83
N THR A 664 36.79 -123.19 63.12
CA THR A 664 36.02 -121.99 62.77
C THR A 664 36.56 -120.73 63.45
N ALA A 665 36.90 -120.80 64.74
CA ALA A 665 37.48 -119.66 65.46
C ALA A 665 38.87 -119.28 64.93
N LEU A 666 39.69 -120.27 64.56
CA LEU A 666 40.99 -120.05 63.94
C LEU A 666 40.86 -119.38 62.57
N THR A 667 39.99 -119.90 61.69
CA THR A 667 39.73 -119.28 60.39
C THR A 667 39.22 -117.85 60.54
N ALA A 668 38.31 -117.60 61.49
CA ALA A 668 37.85 -116.24 61.78
C ALA A 668 38.98 -115.32 62.26
N ALA A 669 39.90 -115.83 63.10
CA ALA A 669 41.06 -115.07 63.57
C ALA A 669 42.07 -114.80 62.43
N GLU A 670 42.31 -115.77 61.55
CA GLU A 670 43.15 -115.63 60.36
C GLU A 670 42.55 -114.62 59.37
N SER A 671 41.24 -114.68 59.14
CA SER A 671 40.50 -113.69 58.34
C SER A 671 40.58 -112.30 58.95
N ALA A 672 40.34 -112.16 60.26
CA ALA A 672 40.45 -110.87 60.94
C ALA A 672 41.87 -110.28 60.88
N LEU A 673 42.92 -111.12 60.93
CA LEU A 673 44.31 -110.70 60.71
C LEU A 673 44.56 -110.25 59.26
N ALA A 674 43.99 -110.97 58.29
CA ALA A 674 44.09 -110.61 56.88
C ALA A 674 43.36 -109.31 56.58
N ASP A 675 42.15 -109.14 57.12
CA ASP A 675 41.34 -107.93 56.99
C ASP A 675 42.02 -106.74 57.64
N ALA A 676 42.59 -106.89 58.85
CA ALA A 676 43.36 -105.85 59.51
C ALA A 676 44.60 -105.44 58.68
N LYS A 677 45.33 -106.40 58.10
CA LYS A 677 46.48 -106.12 57.22
C LYS A 677 46.05 -105.43 55.92
N ASN A 678 44.94 -105.86 55.32
CA ASN A 678 44.41 -105.28 54.10
C ASN A 678 43.90 -103.84 54.32
N ALA A 679 43.16 -103.59 55.40
CA ALA A 679 42.71 -102.25 55.80
C ALA A 679 43.89 -101.31 56.09
N GLN A 680 44.97 -101.84 56.64
CA GLN A 680 46.23 -101.12 56.88
C GLN A 680 46.96 -100.76 55.58
N SER A 681 46.91 -101.61 54.56
CA SER A 681 47.49 -101.32 53.22
C SER A 681 46.65 -100.38 52.36
N ALA A 682 45.34 -100.23 52.64
CA ALA A 682 44.44 -99.35 51.91
C ALA A 682 44.32 -97.93 52.50
N ASN A 683 44.99 -97.64 53.62
CA ASN A 683 44.87 -96.35 54.35
C ASN A 683 43.41 -95.95 54.68
N THR A 684 42.50 -96.92 54.79
CA THR A 684 41.11 -96.76 55.24
C THR A 684 40.87 -97.53 56.55
N PRO A 685 41.44 -97.09 57.68
CA PRO A 685 41.23 -97.73 58.97
C PRO A 685 39.99 -97.13 59.63
N GLU A 686 38.82 -97.36 59.02
CA GLU A 686 37.52 -96.87 59.54
C GLU A 686 36.86 -97.85 60.53
N GLN A 687 37.51 -98.97 60.85
CA GLN A 687 37.11 -99.85 61.96
C GLN A 687 38.30 -100.19 62.85
#